data_AF-A0A6J8FJN1-F1
#
_entry.id   AF-A0A6J8FJN1-F1
#
_cell.length_a   1.000
_cell.length_b   1.000
_cell.length_c   1.000
_cell.angle_alpha   90.00
_cell.angle_beta   90.00
_cell.angle_gamma   90.00
#
_symmetry.space_group_name_H-M   'P 1'
#
loop_
_entity.id
_entity.type
_entity.pdbx_description
1 polymer ?
#
loop_
_entity_poly.entity_id
_entity_poly.type
_entity_poly.pdbx_seq_one_letter_code
_entity_poly.pdbx_strand_id
1 'polypeptide(L)'
;MSSAQDEFDETTLHPDSLPVPATWRQKTSVFRYCGPSVAGTVSSVIDEGVAYRIMTDGGGWAFYNDTRYYTVHVRYRIAAGSTVTPGHSVTADGKGAQQELSMELGPEETKVLLTGRVVGFENLCKATLLPRRPATTQEDQALCAEPQQHWSVLATSCPDVALPDRRSVSTTHLVARCVAKQIRYVDLHFFPSHASLYRDGQDSFYIPPLHWRLPASYLPGDDGVRREVRLFRGPILHPDGLRSGHLLPNHLLLSVAIGLTCLWPQALRRLFIHPQGAQEGKRDRAVGAYHVRLCTGGWWRLCVLDEFLPASAQCPEFSHCADDLQVLWLPLLEKACAKSLGSYAAMLEVPLEYFVRAFTGGPCEVLREIWPAHEDLRDSTVKAARFFALMKRLLRQRPTDMPSLVCWLQPYFRGTARTQEIGDRLVVLYEDIGLDPNVATVVLGLETLGDGQCVARLRQTAEKKRSAEWWLDLWRRAGKSWVDEVSDLVFAMEETAGGTLWMALEDLPLYFQGGCVAPLTSDWGTVKVQGEFTQRQPSVVLEVTVTAPTCFLASVTQRDFDDAGLPTQAVKVGSTSIGASQTLAGLSCLLYSKGSGGSTHFCGSSGDTPDVFEVAQYPHFAYEREVTAGHLLDPRQGPYYVAPFVHSISSDVAYTITAQLIGAESVSSATSLVARESSTATVRFMTAKPGTALFQNLTQPILLESSMEVSATAMHYQSHSPRQLRMHCGSGVAVDFVLSGCDVPPPITAAGTE
;
A
#
# COMPACT_ATOMS: atom_id res chain seq x y z
N MET A 1 -29.13 -8.47 11.27
CA MET A 1 -28.12 -8.98 10.33
C MET A 1 -28.79 -9.21 8.99
N SER A 2 -28.95 -8.15 8.19
CA SER A 2 -29.45 -8.25 6.81
C SER A 2 -28.41 -9.02 5.99
N SER A 3 -28.87 -9.95 5.14
CA SER A 3 -28.06 -10.83 4.30
C SER A 3 -27.21 -10.06 3.29
N ALA A 4 -26.08 -9.51 3.74
CA ALA A 4 -25.03 -9.10 2.83
C ALA A 4 -24.64 -10.35 2.02
N GLN A 5 -24.71 -10.27 0.69
CA GLN A 5 -24.19 -11.33 -0.16
C GLN A 5 -22.74 -11.61 0.24
N ASP A 6 -22.40 -12.89 0.41
CA ASP A 6 -21.05 -13.31 0.78
C ASP A 6 -20.07 -12.97 -0.35
N GLU A 7 -19.52 -11.75 -0.31
CA GLU A 7 -18.67 -11.16 -1.36
C GLU A 7 -17.37 -11.93 -1.56
N PHE A 8 -16.84 -12.56 -0.50
CA PHE A 8 -15.49 -13.14 -0.47
C PHE A 8 -15.45 -14.64 -0.14
N ASP A 9 -16.60 -15.31 -0.17
CA ASP A 9 -16.75 -16.75 0.06
C ASP A 9 -16.40 -17.19 1.50
N GLU A 10 -16.47 -16.28 2.46
CA GLU A 10 -16.12 -16.51 3.87
C GLU A 10 -17.18 -17.34 4.60
N THR A 11 -18.44 -17.34 4.13
CA THR A 11 -19.50 -18.16 4.74
C THR A 11 -19.37 -19.64 4.41
N THR A 12 -18.53 -19.97 3.42
CA THR A 12 -18.27 -21.34 2.96
C THR A 12 -17.00 -21.97 3.54
N LEU A 13 -16.31 -21.24 4.43
CA LEU A 13 -15.14 -21.75 5.14
C LEU A 13 -15.49 -22.99 5.96
N HIS A 14 -14.66 -24.02 5.88
CA HIS A 14 -14.84 -25.19 6.74
C HIS A 14 -14.62 -24.77 8.22
N PRO A 15 -15.56 -25.05 9.14
CA PRO A 15 -15.46 -24.59 10.53
C PRO A 15 -14.18 -25.04 11.26
N ASP A 16 -13.70 -26.24 10.93
CA ASP A 16 -12.47 -26.81 11.52
C ASP A 16 -11.19 -26.46 10.73
N SER A 17 -11.27 -25.56 9.73
CA SER A 17 -10.11 -25.13 8.95
C SER A 17 -9.16 -24.29 9.82
N LEU A 18 -8.00 -24.86 10.15
CA LEU A 18 -6.98 -24.18 10.94
C LEU A 18 -6.12 -23.28 10.05
N PRO A 19 -5.61 -22.15 10.60
CA PRO A 19 -4.66 -21.30 9.88
C PRO A 19 -3.33 -22.02 9.66
N VAL A 20 -2.65 -21.71 8.55
CA VAL A 20 -1.33 -22.25 8.22
C VAL A 20 -0.27 -21.16 8.43
N PRO A 21 0.46 -21.15 9.55
CA PRO A 21 1.47 -20.11 9.79
C PRO A 21 2.66 -20.27 8.83
N ALA A 22 3.36 -19.19 8.52
CA ALA A 22 4.55 -19.18 7.66
C ALA A 22 5.65 -20.13 8.17
N THR A 23 5.66 -20.44 9.47
CA THR A 23 6.59 -21.36 10.11
C THR A 23 6.19 -22.84 10.00
N TRP A 24 5.06 -23.18 9.36
CA TRP A 24 4.52 -24.55 9.33
C TRP A 24 5.56 -25.58 8.84
N ARG A 25 6.37 -25.21 7.85
CA ARG A 25 7.35 -26.10 7.22
C ARG A 25 8.64 -26.25 8.03
N GLN A 26 8.94 -25.33 8.93
CA GLN A 26 10.17 -25.35 9.74
C GLN A 26 10.28 -26.60 10.62
N LYS A 27 9.15 -27.22 10.97
CA LYS A 27 9.11 -28.50 11.71
C LYS A 27 9.54 -29.70 10.85
N THR A 28 9.45 -29.57 9.53
CA THR A 28 9.61 -30.67 8.57
C THR A 28 10.82 -30.50 7.65
N SER A 29 11.28 -29.28 7.43
CA SER A 29 12.42 -28.94 6.60
C SER A 29 13.14 -27.73 7.16
N VAL A 30 14.46 -27.79 7.21
CA VAL A 30 15.32 -26.64 7.51
C VAL A 30 15.55 -25.76 6.27
N PHE A 31 15.21 -26.27 5.08
CA PHE A 31 15.44 -25.56 3.81
C PHE A 31 14.26 -24.67 3.45
N ARG A 32 14.57 -23.45 3.04
CA ARG A 32 13.64 -22.44 2.54
C ARG A 32 13.13 -22.79 1.14
N TYR A 33 14.01 -23.24 0.25
CA TYR A 33 13.67 -23.52 -1.14
C TYR A 33 13.49 -25.02 -1.41
N CYS A 34 13.91 -25.51 -2.58
CA CYS A 34 13.69 -26.89 -3.02
C CYS A 34 14.37 -27.93 -2.13
N GLY A 35 15.37 -27.52 -1.33
CA GLY A 35 16.25 -28.43 -0.62
C GLY A 35 17.29 -29.07 -1.53
N PRO A 36 18.24 -29.82 -0.96
CA PRO A 36 19.32 -30.47 -1.68
C PRO A 36 18.80 -31.62 -2.55
N SER A 37 19.47 -31.86 -3.68
CA SER A 37 19.18 -33.03 -4.54
C SER A 37 19.70 -34.36 -3.97
N VAL A 38 20.37 -34.32 -2.82
CA VAL A 38 20.94 -35.50 -2.14
C VAL A 38 20.45 -35.57 -0.69
N ALA A 39 20.18 -36.79 -0.22
CA ALA A 39 19.78 -37.03 1.16
C ALA A 39 21.00 -37.25 2.07
N GLY A 40 20.86 -36.90 3.35
CA GLY A 40 21.89 -37.11 4.34
C GLY A 40 21.70 -36.27 5.60
N THR A 41 22.67 -36.34 6.50
CA THR A 41 22.68 -35.51 7.72
C THR A 41 23.05 -34.07 7.38
N VAL A 42 22.21 -33.12 7.78
CA VAL A 42 22.32 -31.70 7.42
C VAL A 42 22.96 -30.90 8.56
N SER A 43 23.91 -30.01 8.22
CA SER A 43 24.50 -29.05 9.16
C SER A 43 24.75 -27.71 8.47
N SER A 44 24.46 -26.57 9.12
CA SER A 44 24.76 -25.24 8.58
C SER A 44 26.27 -25.00 8.49
N VAL A 45 26.72 -24.32 7.45
CA VAL A 45 28.14 -24.10 7.11
C VAL A 45 28.53 -22.63 7.18
N ILE A 46 27.61 -21.79 6.74
CA ILE A 46 27.62 -20.34 6.92
C ILE A 46 26.40 -20.05 7.83
N ASP A 47 26.26 -18.84 8.35
CA ASP A 47 25.10 -18.37 9.13
C ASP A 47 23.78 -19.06 8.74
N GLU A 48 22.90 -19.32 9.72
CA GLU A 48 21.66 -20.07 9.49
C GLU A 48 20.88 -19.55 8.28
N GLY A 49 20.53 -20.46 7.36
CA GLY A 49 19.74 -20.13 6.17
C GLY A 49 20.53 -19.78 4.90
N VAL A 50 21.86 -19.85 4.91
CA VAL A 50 22.69 -19.54 3.71
C VAL A 50 23.16 -20.80 2.99
N ALA A 51 23.92 -21.65 3.67
CA ALA A 51 24.54 -22.81 3.05
C ALA A 51 24.57 -24.00 4.01
N TYR A 52 24.23 -25.17 3.48
CA TYR A 52 24.16 -26.40 4.24
C TYR A 52 25.13 -27.43 3.69
N ARG A 53 25.77 -28.18 4.59
CA ARG A 53 26.52 -29.39 4.29
C ARG A 53 25.59 -30.59 4.52
N ILE A 54 25.60 -31.50 3.56
CA ILE A 54 24.86 -32.76 3.58
C ILE A 54 25.87 -33.90 3.60
N MET A 55 25.92 -34.62 4.71
CA MET A 55 26.71 -35.85 4.84
C MET A 55 25.83 -37.02 4.42
N THR A 56 26.11 -37.54 3.22
CA THR A 56 25.40 -38.69 2.65
C THR A 56 25.73 -39.97 3.40
N ASP A 57 24.85 -40.97 3.35
CA ASP A 57 25.04 -42.28 4.01
C ASP A 57 26.29 -43.01 3.49
N GLY A 58 26.72 -42.70 2.25
CA GLY A 58 27.97 -43.20 1.66
C GLY A 58 29.24 -42.49 2.14
N GLY A 59 29.14 -41.61 3.15
CA GLY A 59 30.28 -40.84 3.69
C GLY A 59 30.72 -39.66 2.81
N GLY A 60 29.98 -39.34 1.75
CA GLY A 60 30.23 -38.19 0.89
C GLY A 60 29.72 -36.88 1.49
N TRP A 61 30.43 -35.78 1.24
CA TRP A 61 30.03 -34.44 1.63
C TRP A 61 29.53 -33.68 0.42
N ALA A 62 28.25 -33.32 0.44
CA ALA A 62 27.65 -32.39 -0.50
C ALA A 62 27.33 -31.07 0.18
N PHE A 63 27.15 -30.03 -0.62
CA PHE A 63 26.75 -28.71 -0.18
C PHE A 63 25.53 -28.27 -0.96
N TYR A 64 24.69 -27.46 -0.31
CA TYR A 64 23.50 -26.85 -0.89
C TYR A 64 23.46 -25.37 -0.52
N ASN A 65 23.22 -24.51 -1.52
CA ASN A 65 23.05 -23.08 -1.36
C ASN A 65 21.55 -22.75 -1.31
N ASP A 66 21.02 -22.45 -0.13
CA ASP A 66 19.58 -22.22 0.08
C ASP A 66 19.20 -20.74 -0.10
N THR A 67 19.85 -20.05 -1.04
CA THR A 67 19.66 -18.61 -1.28
C THR A 67 19.37 -18.29 -2.74
N ARG A 68 18.90 -17.04 -2.99
CA ARG A 68 18.69 -16.46 -4.33
C ARG A 68 19.62 -15.30 -4.68
N TYR A 69 20.34 -14.76 -3.69
CA TYR A 69 21.17 -13.56 -3.83
C TYR A 69 22.66 -13.86 -3.76
N TYR A 70 23.05 -15.03 -3.28
CA TYR A 70 24.45 -15.34 -3.02
C TYR A 70 24.94 -16.48 -3.91
N THR A 71 26.18 -16.33 -4.34
CA THR A 71 27.04 -17.45 -4.67
C THR A 71 27.77 -17.87 -3.40
N VAL A 72 27.83 -19.17 -3.13
CA VAL A 72 28.57 -19.73 -2.01
C VAL A 72 29.89 -20.31 -2.52
N HIS A 73 30.99 -19.71 -2.08
CA HIS A 73 32.33 -20.26 -2.29
C HIS A 73 32.62 -21.26 -1.18
N VAL A 74 32.45 -22.55 -1.49
CA VAL A 74 32.74 -23.63 -0.55
C VAL A 74 34.24 -23.88 -0.54
N ARG A 75 34.87 -23.71 0.62
CA ARG A 75 36.31 -23.90 0.80
C ARG A 75 36.60 -24.61 2.10
N TYR A 76 37.29 -25.74 2.02
CA TYR A 76 37.70 -26.54 3.17
C TYR A 76 39.17 -26.87 3.09
N ARG A 77 39.87 -26.70 4.22
CA ARG A 77 41.22 -27.24 4.40
C ARG A 77 41.12 -28.56 5.14
N ILE A 78 41.55 -29.63 4.51
CA ILE A 78 41.46 -30.99 5.02
C ILE A 78 42.77 -31.37 5.71
N ALA A 79 42.67 -31.90 6.93
CA ALA A 79 43.81 -32.27 7.75
C ALA A 79 44.52 -33.55 7.25
N ALA A 80 45.79 -33.66 7.61
CA ALA A 80 46.63 -34.82 7.36
C ALA A 80 46.01 -36.13 7.86
N GLY A 81 46.11 -37.19 7.06
CA GLY A 81 45.55 -38.50 7.39
C GLY A 81 44.11 -38.73 6.91
N SER A 82 43.49 -37.76 6.26
CA SER A 82 42.19 -37.94 5.58
C SER A 82 42.38 -38.63 4.23
N THR A 83 41.52 -39.61 3.91
CA THR A 83 41.50 -40.31 2.61
C THR A 83 40.27 -39.85 1.82
N VAL A 84 40.44 -38.77 1.04
CA VAL A 84 39.34 -38.11 0.33
C VAL A 84 39.55 -38.11 -1.18
N THR A 85 38.47 -38.28 -1.93
CA THR A 85 38.41 -38.11 -3.38
C THR A 85 37.56 -36.88 -3.69
N PRO A 86 38.13 -35.82 -4.29
CA PRO A 86 37.37 -34.62 -4.66
C PRO A 86 36.26 -34.92 -5.67
N GLY A 87 35.17 -34.16 -5.61
CA GLY A 87 34.10 -34.21 -6.60
C GLY A 87 34.53 -33.66 -7.97
N HIS A 88 33.70 -33.86 -8.99
CA HIS A 88 34.02 -33.51 -10.39
C HIS A 88 34.26 -32.02 -10.63
N SER A 89 33.58 -31.14 -9.89
CA SER A 89 33.68 -29.68 -10.04
C SER A 89 34.54 -29.03 -8.95
N VAL A 90 35.45 -29.80 -8.34
CA VAL A 90 36.22 -29.38 -7.18
C VAL A 90 37.67 -29.15 -7.56
N THR A 91 38.17 -27.97 -7.24
CA THR A 91 39.58 -27.64 -7.36
C THR A 91 40.27 -28.06 -6.08
N ALA A 92 41.29 -28.92 -6.21
CA ALA A 92 42.11 -29.37 -5.11
C ALA A 92 43.52 -28.78 -5.23
N ASP A 93 43.93 -27.97 -4.25
CA ASP A 93 45.25 -27.34 -4.18
C ASP A 93 46.04 -27.84 -2.95
N GLY A 94 47.36 -27.94 -3.10
CA GLY A 94 48.30 -28.44 -2.09
C GLY A 94 48.99 -29.77 -2.46
N LYS A 95 50.29 -29.85 -2.17
CA LYS A 95 51.09 -31.08 -2.17
C LYS A 95 51.58 -31.38 -0.75
N GLY A 96 51.24 -32.54 -0.20
CA GLY A 96 51.68 -32.98 1.13
C GLY A 96 50.54 -33.25 2.11
N ALA A 97 50.77 -32.98 3.41
CA ALA A 97 49.91 -33.41 4.50
C ALA A 97 48.61 -32.58 4.69
N GLN A 98 48.40 -31.47 4.00
CA GLN A 98 47.12 -30.75 4.01
C GLN A 98 46.68 -30.42 2.60
N GLN A 99 45.44 -30.75 2.27
CA GLN A 99 44.83 -30.52 0.96
C GLN A 99 43.70 -29.52 1.12
N GLU A 100 43.62 -28.53 0.23
CA GLU A 100 42.56 -27.56 0.20
C GLU A 100 41.61 -27.87 -0.95
N LEU A 101 40.31 -27.99 -0.64
CA LEU A 101 39.26 -28.26 -1.61
C LEU A 101 38.37 -27.03 -1.75
N SER A 102 38.10 -26.63 -2.99
CA SER A 102 37.27 -25.46 -3.28
C SER A 102 36.32 -25.70 -4.45
N MET A 103 35.13 -25.12 -4.36
CA MET A 103 34.17 -25.05 -5.46
C MET A 103 33.26 -23.83 -5.31
N GLU A 104 32.51 -23.53 -6.36
CA GLU A 104 31.46 -22.51 -6.36
C GLU A 104 30.08 -23.15 -6.47
N LEU A 105 29.16 -22.71 -5.61
CA LEU A 105 27.73 -23.07 -5.63
C LEU A 105 26.88 -21.85 -6.00
N GLY A 106 26.15 -21.96 -7.10
CA GLY A 106 25.10 -20.99 -7.45
C GLY A 106 23.84 -21.16 -6.60
N PRO A 107 22.85 -20.26 -6.74
CA PRO A 107 21.55 -20.33 -6.07
C PRO A 107 20.85 -21.68 -6.22
N GLU A 108 20.37 -22.25 -5.12
CA GLU A 108 19.68 -23.56 -5.04
C GLU A 108 20.48 -24.75 -5.62
N GLU A 109 21.78 -24.57 -5.85
CA GLU A 109 22.61 -25.61 -6.42
C GLU A 109 23.06 -26.60 -5.34
N THR A 110 23.09 -27.89 -5.70
CA THR A 110 23.70 -28.94 -4.88
C THR A 110 24.91 -29.53 -5.61
N LYS A 111 26.07 -29.54 -4.95
CA LYS A 111 27.30 -30.15 -5.50
C LYS A 111 28.04 -30.97 -4.45
N VAL A 112 28.71 -32.02 -4.89
CA VAL A 112 29.52 -32.92 -4.05
C VAL A 112 30.94 -32.37 -3.95
N LEU A 113 31.42 -32.10 -2.73
CA LEU A 113 32.80 -31.68 -2.45
C LEU A 113 33.77 -32.84 -2.46
N LEU A 114 33.43 -33.91 -1.75
CA LEU A 114 34.32 -35.05 -1.59
C LEU A 114 33.57 -36.31 -1.25
N THR A 115 34.23 -37.44 -1.44
CA THR A 115 33.87 -38.74 -0.88
C THR A 115 35.06 -39.32 -0.12
N GLY A 116 34.82 -40.11 0.93
CA GLY A 116 35.87 -40.76 1.72
C GLY A 116 35.90 -40.30 3.19
N ARG A 117 37.01 -40.55 3.88
CA ARG A 117 37.11 -40.34 5.33
C ARG A 117 37.86 -39.05 5.66
N VAL A 118 37.19 -38.12 6.34
CA VAL A 118 37.77 -36.87 6.84
C VAL A 118 38.13 -37.03 8.33
N VAL A 119 39.40 -36.81 8.67
CA VAL A 119 39.89 -36.88 10.07
C VAL A 119 39.77 -35.53 10.78
N GLY A 120 39.98 -34.43 10.06
CA GLY A 120 39.85 -33.07 10.57
C GLY A 120 39.76 -32.06 9.44
N PHE A 121 39.18 -30.89 9.71
CA PHE A 121 38.97 -29.87 8.70
C PHE A 121 38.86 -28.46 9.29
N GLU A 122 39.10 -27.47 8.44
CA GLU A 122 38.83 -26.05 8.70
C GLU A 122 37.83 -25.55 7.65
N ASN A 123 36.77 -24.86 8.10
CA ASN A 123 35.76 -24.28 7.23
C ASN A 123 36.13 -22.84 6.86
N LEU A 124 36.35 -22.57 5.58
CA LEU A 124 36.71 -21.27 5.02
C LEU A 124 35.65 -20.75 4.04
N CYS A 125 34.43 -21.29 4.11
CA CYS A 125 33.35 -20.94 3.19
C CYS A 125 32.95 -19.47 3.32
N LYS A 126 32.61 -18.85 2.19
CA LYS A 126 32.13 -17.47 2.13
C LYS A 126 30.97 -17.34 1.15
N ALA A 127 29.98 -16.54 1.51
CA ALA A 127 28.92 -16.13 0.60
C ALA A 127 29.30 -14.79 -0.04
N THR A 128 29.06 -14.64 -1.34
CA THR A 128 29.30 -13.40 -2.08
C THR A 128 28.03 -13.03 -2.85
N LEU A 129 27.64 -11.75 -2.77
CA LEU A 129 26.44 -11.26 -3.43
C LEU A 129 26.59 -11.39 -4.95
N LEU A 130 25.55 -11.88 -5.61
CA LEU A 130 25.47 -11.93 -7.06
C LEU A 130 25.46 -10.52 -7.67
N PRO A 131 26.09 -10.34 -8.84
CA PRO A 131 25.99 -9.08 -9.57
C PRO A 131 24.54 -8.83 -9.99
N ARG A 132 24.16 -7.54 -10.04
CA ARG A 132 22.84 -7.13 -10.55
C ARG A 132 22.78 -7.41 -12.04
N ARG A 133 21.79 -8.18 -12.47
CA ARG A 133 21.54 -8.47 -13.89
C ARG A 133 20.11 -8.94 -14.12
N PRO A 134 19.59 -8.82 -15.34
CA PRO A 134 18.37 -9.53 -15.71
C PRO A 134 18.55 -11.06 -15.64
N ALA A 135 17.45 -11.78 -15.43
CA ALA A 135 17.39 -13.22 -15.57
C ALA A 135 17.79 -13.62 -17.00
N THR A 136 18.53 -14.70 -17.13
CA THR A 136 18.66 -15.37 -18.44
C THR A 136 17.34 -16.04 -18.81
N THR A 137 17.10 -16.26 -20.11
CA THR A 137 15.90 -16.97 -20.59
C THR A 137 15.74 -18.34 -19.93
N GLN A 138 16.84 -19.07 -19.72
CA GLN A 138 16.82 -20.39 -19.09
C GLN A 138 16.43 -20.31 -17.60
N GLU A 139 16.95 -19.32 -16.86
CA GLU A 139 16.58 -19.10 -15.46
C GLU A 139 15.11 -18.72 -15.33
N ASP A 140 14.62 -17.80 -16.17
CA ASP A 140 13.23 -17.36 -16.13
C ASP A 140 12.28 -18.52 -16.51
N GLN A 141 12.66 -19.36 -17.47
CA GLN A 141 11.94 -20.61 -17.79
C GLN A 141 11.89 -21.59 -16.63
N ALA A 142 13.01 -21.78 -15.91
CA ALA A 142 13.06 -22.72 -14.80
C ALA A 142 12.24 -22.24 -13.59
N LEU A 143 12.37 -20.95 -13.23
CA LEU A 143 11.74 -20.37 -12.05
C LEU A 143 10.26 -20.03 -12.25
N CYS A 144 9.86 -19.80 -13.51
CA CYS A 144 8.49 -19.48 -13.88
C CYS A 144 7.84 -20.61 -14.68
N ALA A 145 8.31 -21.85 -14.50
CA ALA A 145 7.77 -23.02 -15.20
C ALA A 145 6.27 -23.24 -14.94
N GLU A 146 5.83 -23.09 -13.68
CA GLU A 146 4.43 -23.26 -13.29
C GLU A 146 3.48 -22.28 -14.02
N PRO A 147 3.69 -20.94 -13.97
CA PRO A 147 2.86 -20.02 -14.75
C PRO A 147 2.99 -20.20 -16.27
N GLN A 148 4.15 -20.59 -16.79
CA GLN A 148 4.33 -20.87 -18.22
C GLN A 148 3.53 -22.08 -18.71
N GLN A 149 3.41 -23.13 -17.87
CA GLN A 149 2.55 -24.28 -18.16
C GLN A 149 1.08 -23.88 -18.23
N HIS A 150 0.60 -23.12 -17.25
CA HIS A 150 -0.78 -22.61 -17.25
C HIS A 150 -1.05 -21.67 -18.44
N TRP A 151 -0.10 -20.80 -18.78
CA TRP A 151 -0.18 -19.96 -19.97
C TRP A 151 -0.29 -20.79 -21.25
N SER A 152 0.50 -21.85 -21.39
CA SER A 152 0.49 -22.70 -22.58
C SER A 152 -0.88 -23.35 -22.81
N VAL A 153 -1.55 -23.79 -21.72
CA VAL A 153 -2.92 -24.32 -21.76
C VAL A 153 -3.91 -23.23 -22.19
N LEU A 154 -3.81 -22.03 -21.63
CA LEU A 154 -4.67 -20.90 -21.95
C LEU A 154 -4.52 -20.46 -23.42
N ALA A 155 -3.29 -20.28 -23.89
CA ALA A 155 -2.98 -19.89 -25.26
C ALA A 155 -3.47 -20.91 -26.29
N THR A 156 -3.34 -22.21 -25.99
CA THR A 156 -3.85 -23.29 -26.86
C THR A 156 -5.38 -23.29 -26.91
N SER A 157 -6.02 -23.00 -25.77
CA SER A 157 -7.47 -23.05 -25.64
C SER A 157 -8.18 -21.79 -26.17
N CYS A 158 -7.45 -20.68 -26.26
CA CYS A 158 -7.90 -19.36 -26.72
C CYS A 158 -6.92 -18.79 -27.78
N PRO A 159 -6.96 -19.26 -29.04
CA PRO A 159 -6.01 -18.85 -30.07
C PRO A 159 -6.08 -17.35 -30.41
N ASP A 160 -7.24 -16.72 -30.20
CA ASP A 160 -7.47 -15.27 -30.33
C ASP A 160 -6.64 -14.44 -29.33
N VAL A 161 -6.20 -15.05 -28.23
CA VAL A 161 -5.37 -14.44 -27.18
C VAL A 161 -3.87 -14.69 -27.43
N ALA A 162 -3.51 -15.68 -28.25
CA ALA A 162 -2.13 -16.05 -28.55
C ALA A 162 -1.45 -15.13 -29.60
N LEU A 163 -1.93 -13.88 -29.74
CA LEU A 163 -1.37 -12.89 -30.66
C LEU A 163 0.11 -12.59 -30.34
N PRO A 164 0.92 -12.15 -31.32
CA PRO A 164 2.34 -11.86 -31.12
C PRO A 164 2.61 -10.82 -30.03
N ASP A 165 1.68 -9.88 -29.84
CA ASP A 165 1.75 -8.86 -28.80
C ASP A 165 0.73 -9.14 -27.67
N ARG A 166 1.23 -9.67 -26.55
CA ARG A 166 0.46 -9.95 -25.33
C ARG A 166 -0.27 -8.72 -24.78
N ARG A 167 0.23 -7.51 -25.03
CA ARG A 167 -0.32 -6.26 -24.51
C ARG A 167 -1.56 -5.78 -25.27
N SER A 168 -1.81 -6.34 -26.46
CA SER A 168 -2.99 -6.00 -27.26
C SER A 168 -4.29 -6.66 -26.77
N VAL A 169 -4.19 -7.67 -25.91
CA VAL A 169 -5.35 -8.42 -25.43
C VAL A 169 -6.03 -7.70 -24.26
N SER A 170 -7.32 -7.40 -24.39
CA SER A 170 -8.12 -6.86 -23.30
C SER A 170 -8.19 -7.83 -22.11
N THR A 171 -7.85 -7.34 -20.93
CA THR A 171 -7.89 -8.10 -19.67
C THR A 171 -9.28 -8.68 -19.38
N THR A 172 -10.33 -7.88 -19.57
CA THR A 172 -11.72 -8.29 -19.32
C THR A 172 -12.14 -9.41 -20.27
N HIS A 173 -11.75 -9.33 -21.54
CA HIS A 173 -11.99 -10.39 -22.52
C HIS A 173 -11.27 -11.68 -22.12
N LEU A 174 -10.02 -11.57 -21.66
CA LEU A 174 -9.24 -12.71 -21.22
C LEU A 174 -9.86 -13.42 -20.01
N VAL A 175 -10.29 -12.68 -18.99
CA VAL A 175 -10.98 -13.25 -17.82
C VAL A 175 -12.26 -13.96 -18.25
N ALA A 176 -13.09 -13.32 -19.09
CA ALA A 176 -14.32 -13.93 -19.58
C ALA A 176 -14.08 -15.26 -20.31
N ARG A 177 -12.98 -15.37 -21.08
CA ARG A 177 -12.57 -16.64 -21.72
C ARG A 177 -12.13 -17.69 -20.70
N CYS A 178 -11.35 -17.29 -19.70
CA CYS A 178 -10.91 -18.16 -18.61
C CYS A 178 -12.13 -18.76 -17.88
N VAL A 179 -13.09 -17.92 -17.49
CA VAL A 179 -14.36 -18.33 -16.87
C VAL A 179 -15.15 -19.26 -17.78
N ALA A 180 -15.35 -18.89 -19.05
CA ALA A 180 -16.15 -19.70 -19.97
C ALA A 180 -15.57 -21.11 -20.20
N LYS A 181 -14.24 -21.26 -20.18
CA LYS A 181 -13.56 -22.54 -20.38
C LYS A 181 -13.13 -23.24 -19.09
N GLN A 182 -13.36 -22.60 -17.93
CA GLN A 182 -12.86 -23.07 -16.62
C GLN A 182 -11.33 -23.31 -16.64
N ILE A 183 -10.61 -22.39 -17.28
CA ILE A 183 -9.14 -22.40 -17.35
C ILE A 183 -8.61 -21.31 -16.45
N ARG A 184 -7.51 -21.61 -15.75
CA ARG A 184 -6.84 -20.65 -14.86
C ARG A 184 -6.39 -19.40 -15.62
N TYR A 185 -6.69 -18.24 -15.05
CA TYR A 185 -6.24 -16.95 -15.54
C TYR A 185 -4.73 -16.79 -15.31
N VAL A 186 -4.06 -16.25 -16.33
CA VAL A 186 -2.65 -15.82 -16.27
C VAL A 186 -2.59 -14.38 -16.76
N ASP A 187 -2.00 -13.51 -15.96
CA ASP A 187 -1.91 -12.08 -16.23
C ASP A 187 -0.88 -11.81 -17.33
N LEU A 188 -1.35 -11.35 -18.49
CA LEU A 188 -0.48 -11.02 -19.62
C LEU A 188 0.18 -9.65 -19.52
N HIS A 189 -0.42 -8.76 -18.75
CA HIS A 189 0.03 -7.37 -18.61
C HIS A 189 1.05 -7.22 -17.47
N PHE A 190 1.06 -8.16 -16.54
CA PHE A 190 2.05 -8.28 -15.47
C PHE A 190 2.45 -9.75 -15.27
N PHE A 191 3.08 -10.29 -16.33
CA PHE A 191 3.36 -11.72 -16.42
C PHE A 191 4.27 -12.20 -15.28
N PRO A 192 4.01 -13.38 -14.68
CA PRO A 192 4.90 -13.99 -13.69
C PRO A 192 6.28 -14.30 -14.27
N SER A 193 7.20 -13.34 -14.18
CA SER A 193 8.58 -13.41 -14.64
C SER A 193 9.48 -12.43 -13.89
N HIS A 194 10.79 -12.52 -14.12
CA HIS A 194 11.75 -11.58 -13.54
C HIS A 194 11.50 -10.12 -13.95
N ALA A 195 10.97 -9.87 -15.15
CA ALA A 195 10.65 -8.51 -15.60
C ALA A 195 9.58 -7.81 -14.74
N SER A 196 8.69 -8.58 -14.11
CA SER A 196 7.69 -8.06 -13.15
C SER A 196 8.29 -7.84 -11.75
N LEU A 197 9.43 -8.45 -11.45
CA LEU A 197 10.18 -8.22 -10.20
C LEU A 197 11.09 -6.99 -10.33
N TYR A 198 11.84 -6.90 -11.43
CA TYR A 198 12.91 -5.93 -11.62
C TYR A 198 13.07 -5.54 -13.10
N ARG A 199 13.11 -4.23 -13.37
CA ARG A 199 13.34 -3.63 -14.69
C ARG A 199 14.79 -3.15 -14.77
N ASP A 200 15.58 -3.87 -15.55
CA ASP A 200 17.00 -3.56 -15.74
C ASP A 200 17.19 -2.14 -16.29
N GLY A 201 18.11 -1.39 -15.68
CA GLY A 201 18.40 0.00 -16.01
C GLY A 201 17.31 1.02 -15.61
N GLN A 202 16.17 0.61 -15.04
CA GLN A 202 15.10 1.51 -14.57
C GLN A 202 14.99 1.51 -13.04
N ASP A 203 14.93 0.31 -12.43
CA ASP A 203 14.71 0.19 -10.99
C ASP A 203 16.03 0.30 -10.21
N SER A 204 16.01 1.06 -9.11
CA SER A 204 17.17 1.28 -8.24
C SER A 204 17.46 0.10 -7.30
N PHE A 205 16.39 -0.57 -6.82
CA PHE A 205 16.46 -1.74 -5.97
C PHE A 205 16.48 -3.02 -6.81
N TYR A 206 17.47 -3.89 -6.56
CA TYR A 206 17.60 -5.14 -7.30
C TYR A 206 16.88 -6.29 -6.60
N ILE A 207 16.01 -6.97 -7.35
CA ILE A 207 15.40 -8.24 -6.96
C ILE A 207 15.94 -9.31 -7.91
N PRO A 208 16.54 -10.42 -7.44
CA PRO A 208 17.03 -11.49 -8.26
C PRO A 208 15.86 -12.32 -8.80
N PRO A 209 16.13 -13.21 -9.76
CA PRO A 209 15.10 -14.11 -10.27
C PRO A 209 14.56 -15.02 -9.16
N LEU A 210 13.24 -15.02 -8.98
CA LEU A 210 12.51 -15.82 -7.97
C LEU A 210 11.54 -16.79 -8.63
N HIS A 211 11.17 -17.84 -7.89
CA HIS A 211 10.09 -18.74 -8.29
C HIS A 211 8.75 -18.02 -8.20
N TRP A 212 7.90 -18.22 -9.20
CA TRP A 212 6.51 -17.78 -9.17
C TRP A 212 5.62 -18.99 -8.97
N ARG A 213 4.90 -19.02 -7.85
CA ARG A 213 4.18 -20.22 -7.38
C ARG A 213 2.72 -19.92 -7.09
N LEU A 214 1.89 -20.93 -7.25
CA LEU A 214 0.54 -20.94 -6.68
C LEU A 214 0.57 -21.19 -5.17
N PRO A 215 -0.48 -20.79 -4.42
CA PRO A 215 -0.62 -21.15 -3.01
C PRO A 215 -0.47 -22.65 -2.75
N ALA A 216 -1.04 -23.50 -3.62
CA ALA A 216 -0.93 -24.95 -3.51
C ALA A 216 0.53 -25.47 -3.53
N SER A 217 1.46 -24.73 -4.12
CA SER A 217 2.86 -25.10 -4.29
C SER A 217 3.74 -24.77 -3.07
N TYR A 218 3.27 -23.92 -2.14
CA TYR A 218 3.96 -23.62 -0.88
C TYR A 218 3.15 -23.94 0.38
N LEU A 219 1.89 -24.39 0.24
CA LEU A 219 1.06 -24.89 1.33
C LEU A 219 1.26 -26.41 1.57
N PRO A 220 0.83 -26.93 2.75
CA PRO A 220 0.81 -28.36 3.01
C PRO A 220 0.14 -29.17 1.88
N GLY A 221 0.57 -30.42 1.71
CA GLY A 221 0.08 -31.37 0.71
C GLY A 221 -1.38 -31.81 0.86
N ASP A 222 -2.13 -31.20 1.78
CA ASP A 222 -3.49 -31.56 2.16
C ASP A 222 -4.50 -30.79 1.31
N ASP A 223 -5.37 -31.51 0.59
CA ASP A 223 -6.38 -30.90 -0.28
C ASP A 223 -7.45 -30.13 0.50
N GLY A 224 -7.75 -30.52 1.74
CA GLY A 224 -8.64 -29.78 2.63
C GLY A 224 -8.07 -28.40 2.95
N VAL A 225 -6.79 -28.34 3.30
CA VAL A 225 -6.07 -27.06 3.53
C VAL A 225 -5.99 -26.22 2.25
N ARG A 226 -5.66 -26.83 1.11
CA ARG A 226 -5.50 -26.08 -0.15
C ARG A 226 -6.81 -25.51 -0.69
N ARG A 227 -7.93 -26.17 -0.44
CA ARG A 227 -9.28 -25.69 -0.82
C ARG A 227 -9.76 -24.53 0.05
N GLU A 228 -9.07 -24.23 1.14
CA GLU A 228 -9.42 -23.19 2.10
C GLU A 228 -8.68 -21.87 1.83
N VAL A 229 -7.86 -21.82 0.77
CA VAL A 229 -7.28 -20.57 0.26
C VAL A 229 -8.39 -19.60 -0.16
N ARG A 230 -8.36 -18.38 0.39
CA ARG A 230 -9.35 -17.33 0.13
C ARG A 230 -8.68 -15.97 0.08
N LEU A 231 -9.38 -15.00 -0.50
CA LEU A 231 -8.95 -13.61 -0.46
C LEU A 231 -8.93 -13.09 0.99
N PHE A 232 -10.01 -13.33 1.72
CA PHE A 232 -10.15 -13.06 3.15
C PHE A 232 -10.64 -14.33 3.86
N ARG A 233 -10.17 -14.57 5.09
CA ARG A 233 -10.60 -15.70 5.94
C ARG A 233 -11.19 -15.17 7.24
N GLY A 234 -12.36 -14.56 7.13
CA GLY A 234 -13.14 -14.06 8.27
C GLY A 234 -13.19 -12.54 8.36
N PRO A 235 -14.12 -12.02 9.19
CA PRO A 235 -14.41 -10.59 9.24
C PRO A 235 -13.32 -9.77 9.95
N ILE A 236 -12.52 -10.42 10.80
CA ILE A 236 -11.47 -9.77 11.59
C ILE A 236 -10.15 -9.88 10.83
N LEU A 237 -9.52 -8.73 10.60
CA LEU A 237 -8.19 -8.65 10.03
C LEU A 237 -7.19 -8.50 11.17
N HIS A 238 -6.27 -9.46 11.33
CA HIS A 238 -5.25 -9.43 12.36
C HIS A 238 -4.01 -8.68 11.86
N PRO A 239 -3.75 -7.43 12.32
CA PRO A 239 -2.59 -6.67 11.86
C PRO A 239 -1.28 -7.36 12.28
N ASP A 240 -1.29 -8.08 13.40
CA ASP A 240 -0.10 -8.67 14.00
C ASP A 240 0.56 -9.78 13.17
N GLY A 241 -0.19 -10.37 12.24
CA GLY A 241 0.30 -11.39 11.31
C GLY A 241 0.85 -10.84 10.00
N LEU A 242 0.76 -9.54 9.76
CA LEU A 242 1.21 -8.96 8.48
C LEU A 242 2.74 -8.81 8.47
N ARG A 243 3.40 -9.28 7.41
CA ARG A 243 4.86 -9.21 7.22
C ARG A 243 5.18 -8.68 5.83
N SER A 244 6.32 -8.02 5.66
CA SER A 244 6.82 -7.49 4.37
C SER A 244 7.46 -8.56 3.48
N GLY A 245 7.71 -9.75 4.02
CA GLY A 245 8.53 -10.78 3.36
C GLY A 245 10.03 -10.50 3.52
N HIS A 246 10.85 -11.42 2.99
CA HIS A 246 12.30 -11.44 3.20
C HIS A 246 13.08 -10.70 2.12
N LEU A 247 12.55 -10.69 0.88
CA LEU A 247 13.31 -10.26 -0.30
C LEU A 247 12.91 -8.89 -0.83
N LEU A 248 11.81 -8.34 -0.34
CA LEU A 248 11.35 -7.00 -0.63
C LEU A 248 11.01 -6.27 0.67
N PRO A 249 11.79 -5.27 1.10
CA PRO A 249 11.53 -4.52 2.33
C PRO A 249 10.44 -3.47 2.13
N ASN A 250 9.24 -3.88 1.69
CA ASN A 250 8.12 -2.99 1.36
C ASN A 250 7.34 -2.51 2.59
N HIS A 251 8.07 -1.95 3.55
CA HIS A 251 7.53 -1.55 4.85
C HIS A 251 6.51 -0.42 4.75
N LEU A 252 6.61 0.46 3.74
CA LEU A 252 5.67 1.57 3.57
C LEU A 252 4.26 1.07 3.21
N LEU A 253 4.12 0.19 2.22
CA LEU A 253 2.83 -0.43 1.90
C LEU A 253 2.27 -1.18 3.12
N LEU A 254 3.12 -1.97 3.78
CA LEU A 254 2.73 -2.73 4.97
C LEU A 254 2.19 -1.80 6.07
N SER A 255 2.84 -0.65 6.30
CA SER A 255 2.43 0.34 7.29
C SER A 255 1.04 0.90 7.01
N VAL A 256 0.74 1.22 5.74
CA VAL A 256 -0.60 1.68 5.35
C VAL A 256 -1.62 0.57 5.52
N ALA A 257 -1.30 -0.65 5.09
CA ALA A 257 -2.17 -1.82 5.23
C ALA A 257 -2.51 -2.12 6.71
N ILE A 258 -1.54 -1.96 7.63
CA ILE A 258 -1.76 -2.07 9.08
C ILE A 258 -2.71 -0.99 9.58
N GLY A 259 -2.47 0.28 9.22
CA GLY A 259 -3.32 1.39 9.64
C GLY A 259 -4.77 1.21 9.19
N LEU A 260 -4.97 0.82 7.93
CA LEU A 260 -6.28 0.49 7.38
C LEU A 260 -6.90 -0.74 8.05
N THR A 261 -6.10 -1.77 8.37
CA THR A 261 -6.59 -2.94 9.11
C THR A 261 -7.11 -2.55 10.50
N CYS A 262 -6.39 -1.68 11.21
CA CYS A 262 -6.71 -1.28 12.58
C CYS A 262 -7.91 -0.34 12.66
N LEU A 263 -7.97 0.66 11.79
CA LEU A 263 -8.93 1.76 11.91
C LEU A 263 -9.98 1.76 10.80
N TRP A 264 -9.75 1.01 9.71
CA TRP A 264 -10.61 1.05 8.54
C TRP A 264 -10.77 -0.26 7.73
N PRO A 265 -11.02 -1.40 8.38
CA PRO A 265 -10.99 -2.71 7.72
C PRO A 265 -12.04 -2.84 6.61
N GLN A 266 -13.17 -2.14 6.73
CA GLN A 266 -14.20 -2.16 5.69
C GLN A 266 -13.75 -1.44 4.41
N ALA A 267 -13.04 -0.32 4.50
CA ALA A 267 -12.54 0.38 3.31
C ALA A 267 -11.46 -0.43 2.61
N LEU A 268 -10.55 -1.05 3.37
CA LEU A 268 -9.56 -1.97 2.82
C LEU A 268 -10.23 -3.11 2.04
N ARG A 269 -11.29 -3.72 2.59
CA ARG A 269 -12.03 -4.79 1.92
C ARG A 269 -12.75 -4.31 0.66
N ARG A 270 -13.20 -3.04 0.61
CA ARG A 270 -13.84 -2.46 -0.59
C ARG A 270 -12.90 -2.38 -1.79
N LEU A 271 -11.58 -2.36 -1.59
CA LEU A 271 -10.61 -2.41 -2.69
C LEU A 271 -10.74 -3.69 -3.52
N PHE A 272 -11.31 -4.76 -2.96
CA PHE A 272 -11.39 -6.07 -3.60
C PHE A 272 -12.77 -6.42 -4.15
N ILE A 273 -13.74 -5.51 -4.03
CA ILE A 273 -15.11 -5.76 -4.48
C ILE A 273 -15.15 -5.76 -6.00
N HIS A 274 -15.78 -6.79 -6.57
CA HIS A 274 -15.97 -6.86 -8.01
C HIS A 274 -16.98 -5.78 -8.45
N PRO A 275 -16.69 -4.98 -9.51
CA PRO A 275 -17.57 -3.89 -9.92
C PRO A 275 -18.99 -4.32 -10.33
N GLN A 276 -19.15 -5.58 -10.78
CA GLN A 276 -20.44 -6.16 -11.18
C GLN A 276 -21.11 -6.96 -10.04
N GLY A 277 -20.53 -6.96 -8.83
CA GLY A 277 -21.07 -7.59 -7.63
C GLY A 277 -20.50 -8.98 -7.32
N ALA A 278 -20.91 -9.50 -6.16
CA ALA A 278 -20.37 -10.71 -5.54
C ALA A 278 -20.33 -11.94 -6.47
N GLN A 279 -21.39 -12.18 -7.25
CA GLN A 279 -21.49 -13.39 -8.08
C GLN A 279 -20.46 -13.43 -9.21
N GLU A 280 -20.21 -12.32 -9.89
CA GLU A 280 -19.15 -12.24 -10.89
C GLU A 280 -17.78 -12.35 -10.21
N GLY A 281 -17.59 -11.69 -9.06
CA GLY A 281 -16.38 -11.85 -8.25
C GLY A 281 -16.07 -13.31 -7.89
N LYS A 282 -17.09 -14.11 -7.54
CA LYS A 282 -16.94 -15.55 -7.28
C LYS A 282 -16.50 -16.33 -8.52
N ARG A 283 -17.11 -16.05 -9.69
CA ARG A 283 -16.76 -16.73 -10.95
C ARG A 283 -15.33 -16.46 -11.37
N ASP A 284 -14.88 -15.21 -11.24
CA ASP A 284 -13.53 -14.81 -11.60
C ASP A 284 -12.50 -15.45 -10.65
N ARG A 285 -12.76 -15.42 -9.33
CA ARG A 285 -11.90 -16.08 -8.34
C ARG A 285 -11.83 -17.60 -8.53
N ALA A 286 -12.90 -18.23 -9.00
CA ALA A 286 -12.91 -19.67 -9.30
C ALA A 286 -11.89 -20.08 -10.39
N VAL A 287 -11.52 -19.14 -11.28
CA VAL A 287 -10.45 -19.32 -12.26
C VAL A 287 -9.14 -18.64 -11.88
N GLY A 288 -9.01 -18.18 -10.62
CA GLY A 288 -7.79 -17.53 -10.12
C GLY A 288 -7.61 -16.08 -10.58
N ALA A 289 -8.67 -15.41 -11.04
CA ALA A 289 -8.65 -13.99 -11.38
C ALA A 289 -9.17 -13.15 -10.19
N TYR A 290 -8.34 -12.20 -9.74
CA TYR A 290 -8.62 -11.33 -8.60
C TYR A 290 -8.67 -9.88 -9.03
N HIS A 291 -9.52 -9.11 -8.37
CA HIS A 291 -9.75 -7.70 -8.67
C HIS A 291 -9.30 -6.84 -7.50
N VAL A 292 -8.47 -5.84 -7.78
CA VAL A 292 -8.02 -4.84 -6.80
C VAL A 292 -8.20 -3.46 -7.39
N ARG A 293 -8.87 -2.57 -6.68
CA ARG A 293 -9.10 -1.19 -7.10
C ARG A 293 -8.09 -0.28 -6.41
N LEU A 294 -7.34 0.48 -7.20
CA LEU A 294 -6.34 1.45 -6.71
C LEU A 294 -6.65 2.85 -7.26
N CYS A 295 -6.42 3.89 -6.47
CA CYS A 295 -6.60 5.27 -6.90
C CYS A 295 -5.26 5.87 -7.36
N THR A 296 -5.08 6.05 -8.67
CA THR A 296 -3.84 6.63 -9.24
C THR A 296 -4.16 7.94 -9.96
N GLY A 297 -3.34 8.98 -9.72
CA GLY A 297 -3.63 10.34 -10.21
C GLY A 297 -5.01 10.87 -9.82
N GLY A 298 -5.51 10.49 -8.64
CA GLY A 298 -6.86 10.84 -8.16
C GLY A 298 -8.00 10.03 -8.79
N TRP A 299 -7.72 9.04 -9.64
CA TRP A 299 -8.71 8.25 -10.37
C TRP A 299 -8.70 6.77 -9.97
N TRP A 300 -9.86 6.19 -9.70
CA TRP A 300 -9.94 4.76 -9.38
C TRP A 300 -9.74 3.90 -10.63
N ARG A 301 -8.83 2.93 -10.56
CA ARG A 301 -8.56 1.96 -11.62
C ARG A 301 -8.71 0.56 -11.08
N LEU A 302 -9.27 -0.33 -11.90
CA LEU A 302 -9.43 -1.73 -11.58
C LEU A 302 -8.24 -2.52 -12.14
N CYS A 303 -7.47 -3.14 -11.25
CA CYS A 303 -6.39 -4.04 -11.59
C CYS A 303 -6.89 -5.49 -11.46
N VAL A 304 -6.79 -6.25 -12.55
CA VAL A 304 -7.01 -7.71 -12.53
C VAL A 304 -5.67 -8.40 -12.39
N LEU A 305 -5.60 -9.41 -11.51
CA LEU A 305 -4.39 -10.15 -11.17
C LEU A 305 -4.65 -11.65 -11.20
N ASP A 306 -3.62 -12.42 -11.56
CA ASP A 306 -3.57 -13.85 -11.25
C ASP A 306 -3.00 -14.10 -9.84
N GLU A 307 -3.13 -15.34 -9.37
CA GLU A 307 -2.67 -15.78 -8.04
C GLU A 307 -1.23 -16.33 -8.00
N PHE A 308 -0.43 -16.18 -9.07
CA PHE A 308 0.98 -16.52 -9.00
C PHE A 308 1.73 -15.49 -8.16
N LEU A 309 2.39 -15.92 -7.10
CA LEU A 309 3.13 -15.05 -6.18
C LEU A 309 4.62 -15.41 -6.21
N PRO A 310 5.52 -14.43 -6.12
CA PRO A 310 6.93 -14.68 -5.85
C PRO A 310 7.06 -15.37 -4.50
N ALA A 311 7.51 -16.62 -4.48
CA ALA A 311 7.46 -17.46 -3.28
C ALA A 311 8.59 -18.50 -3.27
N SER A 312 9.10 -18.78 -2.08
CA SER A 312 9.90 -19.99 -1.86
C SER A 312 8.99 -21.20 -1.72
N ALA A 313 9.55 -22.32 -1.30
CA ALA A 313 8.77 -23.53 -1.05
C ALA A 313 8.05 -23.50 0.32
N GLN A 314 8.26 -22.47 1.14
CA GLN A 314 7.64 -22.30 2.46
C GLN A 314 6.49 -21.28 2.46
N CYS A 315 6.71 -20.11 1.86
CA CYS A 315 5.77 -18.99 1.89
C CYS A 315 6.11 -17.96 0.78
N PRO A 316 5.23 -16.96 0.56
CA PRO A 316 5.56 -15.81 -0.28
C PRO A 316 6.83 -15.09 0.19
N GLU A 317 7.65 -14.63 -0.75
CA GLU A 317 8.90 -13.92 -0.46
C GLU A 317 8.71 -12.44 -0.17
N PHE A 318 7.52 -11.91 -0.46
CA PHE A 318 7.12 -10.52 -0.23
C PHE A 318 5.96 -10.44 0.78
N SER A 319 5.16 -9.36 0.76
CA SER A 319 4.20 -9.07 1.81
C SER A 319 3.11 -10.16 1.90
N HIS A 320 2.89 -10.71 3.10
CA HIS A 320 1.92 -11.79 3.32
C HIS A 320 1.38 -11.84 4.75
N CYS A 321 0.29 -12.58 4.95
CA CYS A 321 -0.27 -12.90 6.25
C CYS A 321 0.48 -14.11 6.83
N ALA A 322 1.51 -13.86 7.65
CA ALA A 322 2.37 -14.89 8.21
C ALA A 322 1.68 -15.80 9.24
N ASP A 323 0.56 -15.37 9.82
CA ASP A 323 -0.22 -16.20 10.74
C ASP A 323 -1.12 -17.20 9.99
N ASP A 324 -1.50 -16.89 8.74
CA ASP A 324 -2.28 -17.77 7.88
C ASP A 324 -1.97 -17.54 6.38
N LEU A 325 -1.13 -18.42 5.81
CA LEU A 325 -0.73 -18.41 4.41
C LEU A 325 -1.88 -18.70 3.43
N GLN A 326 -3.05 -19.11 3.92
CA GLN A 326 -4.26 -19.30 3.10
C GLN A 326 -4.97 -17.98 2.77
N VAL A 327 -4.53 -16.85 3.33
CA VAL A 327 -5.12 -15.51 3.12
C VAL A 327 -4.34 -14.74 2.05
N LEU A 328 -5.02 -14.30 0.98
CA LEU A 328 -4.37 -13.71 -0.20
C LEU A 328 -4.46 -12.19 -0.34
N TRP A 329 -5.26 -11.46 0.47
CA TRP A 329 -5.49 -10.03 0.23
C TRP A 329 -4.21 -9.19 0.26
N LEU A 330 -3.28 -9.43 1.19
CA LEU A 330 -2.07 -8.62 1.32
C LEU A 330 -1.08 -8.86 0.16
N PRO A 331 -0.74 -10.11 -0.20
CA PRO A 331 0.08 -10.38 -1.39
C PRO A 331 -0.51 -9.82 -2.68
N LEU A 332 -1.85 -9.91 -2.85
CA LEU A 332 -2.53 -9.39 -4.04
C LEU A 332 -2.61 -7.85 -4.05
N LEU A 333 -2.76 -7.21 -2.88
CA LEU A 333 -2.68 -5.75 -2.77
C LEU A 333 -1.30 -5.24 -3.19
N GLU A 334 -0.24 -5.89 -2.69
CA GLU A 334 1.14 -5.57 -3.05
C GLU A 334 1.38 -5.77 -4.55
N LYS A 335 0.93 -6.90 -5.10
CA LYS A 335 1.01 -7.19 -6.54
C LYS A 335 0.26 -6.17 -7.39
N ALA A 336 -0.92 -5.70 -6.95
CA ALA A 336 -1.68 -4.66 -7.65
C ALA A 336 -0.87 -3.37 -7.77
N CYS A 337 -0.23 -2.95 -6.67
CA CYS A 337 0.64 -1.78 -6.65
C CYS A 337 1.88 -1.97 -7.53
N ALA A 338 2.54 -3.14 -7.44
CA ALA A 338 3.67 -3.49 -8.29
C ALA A 338 3.30 -3.41 -9.77
N LYS A 339 2.15 -3.98 -10.16
CA LYS A 339 1.61 -3.88 -11.52
C LYS A 339 1.36 -2.44 -11.95
N SER A 340 0.78 -1.61 -11.08
CA SER A 340 0.51 -0.21 -11.39
C SER A 340 1.79 0.63 -11.55
N LEU A 341 2.87 0.28 -10.83
CA LEU A 341 4.16 0.98 -10.90
C LEU A 341 5.12 0.37 -11.95
N GLY A 342 4.81 -0.84 -12.41
CA GLY A 342 5.50 -1.56 -13.48
C GLY A 342 6.46 -2.66 -13.01
N SER A 343 6.81 -2.71 -11.72
CA SER A 343 7.56 -3.82 -11.10
C SER A 343 7.41 -3.80 -9.58
N TYR A 344 7.75 -4.90 -8.90
CA TYR A 344 7.86 -4.91 -7.43
C TYR A 344 8.96 -3.98 -6.92
N ALA A 345 10.10 -3.91 -7.61
CA ALA A 345 11.20 -3.04 -7.20
C ALA A 345 10.82 -1.54 -7.24
N ALA A 346 10.01 -1.11 -8.22
CA ALA A 346 9.53 0.26 -8.35
C ALA A 346 8.72 0.75 -7.13
N MET A 347 8.15 -0.18 -6.35
CA MET A 347 7.40 0.15 -5.14
C MET A 347 8.24 0.80 -4.05
N LEU A 348 9.55 0.55 -4.04
CA LEU A 348 10.45 1.12 -3.04
C LEU A 348 10.86 2.56 -3.37
N GLU A 349 10.43 3.08 -4.52
CA GLU A 349 10.75 4.43 -4.98
C GLU A 349 9.62 5.44 -4.71
N VAL A 350 8.47 4.98 -4.21
CA VAL A 350 7.32 5.82 -3.87
C VAL A 350 7.22 6.05 -2.36
N PRO A 351 6.76 7.25 -1.92
CA PRO A 351 6.67 7.56 -0.50
C PRO A 351 5.38 6.99 0.14
N LEU A 352 5.28 7.07 1.47
CA LEU A 352 4.16 6.49 2.24
C LEU A 352 2.79 7.01 1.77
N GLU A 353 2.69 8.32 1.55
CA GLU A 353 1.49 9.02 1.12
C GLU A 353 1.01 8.62 -0.28
N TYR A 354 1.85 7.98 -1.10
CA TYR A 354 1.41 7.35 -2.35
C TYR A 354 0.44 6.19 -2.05
N PHE A 355 0.83 5.28 -1.15
CA PHE A 355 0.00 4.12 -0.80
C PHE A 355 -1.27 4.52 -0.05
N VAL A 356 -1.19 5.55 0.82
CA VAL A 356 -2.38 6.09 1.48
C VAL A 356 -3.40 6.55 0.44
N ARG A 357 -3.00 7.41 -0.51
CA ARG A 357 -3.90 7.88 -1.58
C ARG A 357 -4.37 6.74 -2.48
N ALA A 358 -3.49 5.79 -2.81
CA ALA A 358 -3.84 4.65 -3.64
C ALA A 358 -4.95 3.77 -3.03
N PHE A 359 -4.97 3.63 -1.70
CA PHE A 359 -5.93 2.77 -1.01
C PHE A 359 -7.16 3.52 -0.50
N THR A 360 -7.09 4.82 -0.25
CA THR A 360 -8.24 5.59 0.25
C THR A 360 -8.96 6.35 -0.87
N GLY A 361 -8.23 6.76 -1.91
CA GLY A 361 -8.69 7.67 -2.96
C GLY A 361 -9.11 9.05 -2.47
N GLY A 362 -8.84 9.36 -1.19
CA GLY A 362 -9.10 10.63 -0.53
C GLY A 362 -7.80 11.34 -0.14
N PRO A 363 -7.91 12.51 0.51
CA PRO A 363 -6.77 13.38 0.75
C PRO A 363 -5.77 12.79 1.74
N CYS A 364 -4.50 13.18 1.59
CA CYS A 364 -3.42 12.83 2.50
C CYS A 364 -2.48 14.01 2.68
N GLU A 365 -2.35 14.48 3.92
CA GLU A 365 -1.53 15.64 4.31
C GLU A 365 -0.25 15.16 5.01
N VAL A 366 0.89 15.69 4.60
CA VAL A 366 2.20 15.34 5.18
C VAL A 366 2.54 16.28 6.33
N LEU A 367 2.97 15.73 7.46
CA LEU A 367 3.24 16.50 8.68
C LEU A 367 4.64 17.12 8.75
N ARG A 368 5.45 17.01 7.69
CA ARG A 368 6.88 17.35 7.70
C ARG A 368 7.15 18.80 8.07
N GLU A 369 6.41 19.74 7.50
CA GLU A 369 6.70 21.18 7.67
C GLU A 369 6.42 21.67 9.10
N ILE A 370 5.36 21.15 9.71
CA ILE A 370 4.98 21.47 11.07
C ILE A 370 5.77 20.69 12.13
N TRP A 371 6.48 19.63 11.74
CA TRP A 371 7.16 18.75 12.68
C TRP A 371 8.29 19.50 13.40
N PRO A 372 8.32 19.52 14.75
CA PRO A 372 9.31 20.28 15.50
C PRO A 372 10.69 19.61 15.39
N ALA A 373 11.73 20.42 15.22
CA ALA A 373 13.10 19.95 15.37
C ALA A 373 13.46 19.80 16.85
N HIS A 374 14.59 19.14 17.14
CA HIS A 374 15.06 18.97 18.53
C HIS A 374 15.29 20.32 19.25
N GLU A 375 15.72 21.35 18.50
CA GLU A 375 15.89 22.71 19.03
C GLU A 375 14.55 23.36 19.39
N ASP A 376 13.51 23.14 18.57
CA ASP A 376 12.15 23.64 18.84
C ASP A 376 11.61 23.11 20.16
N LEU A 377 11.88 21.82 20.44
CA LEU A 377 11.45 21.15 21.67
C LEU A 377 12.22 21.67 22.89
N ARG A 378 13.55 21.76 22.78
CA ARG A 378 14.42 22.24 23.87
C ARG A 378 14.06 23.67 24.27
N ASP A 379 13.83 24.53 23.28
CA ASP A 379 13.62 25.96 23.48
C ASP A 379 12.11 26.31 23.59
N SER A 380 11.22 25.30 23.57
CA SER A 380 9.76 25.45 23.67
C SER A 380 9.20 26.51 22.71
N THR A 381 9.61 26.43 21.44
CA THR A 381 9.27 27.46 20.44
C THR A 381 7.79 27.46 20.08
N VAL A 382 7.33 28.53 19.43
CA VAL A 382 5.97 28.63 18.88
C VAL A 382 5.65 27.47 17.94
N LYS A 383 6.65 26.96 17.20
CA LYS A 383 6.48 25.81 16.31
C LYS A 383 6.12 24.55 17.10
N ALA A 384 6.84 24.26 18.19
CA ALA A 384 6.52 23.13 19.06
C ALA A 384 5.12 23.26 19.68
N ALA A 385 4.77 24.45 20.19
CA ALA A 385 3.44 24.70 20.75
C ALA A 385 2.31 24.49 19.71
N ARG A 386 2.49 25.00 18.48
CA ARG A 386 1.55 24.81 17.37
C ARG A 386 1.41 23.34 17.00
N PHE A 387 2.51 22.61 16.91
CA PHE A 387 2.50 21.17 16.64
C PHE A 387 1.66 20.40 17.66
N PHE A 388 1.92 20.57 18.96
CA PHE A 388 1.17 19.84 19.99
C PHE A 388 -0.30 20.21 20.04
N ALA A 389 -0.64 21.50 19.88
CA ALA A 389 -2.04 21.94 19.83
C ALA A 389 -2.78 21.31 18.64
N LEU A 390 -2.12 21.26 17.48
CA LEU A 390 -2.66 20.65 16.28
C LEU A 390 -2.82 19.14 16.44
N MET A 391 -1.80 18.41 16.91
CA MET A 391 -1.91 16.96 17.12
C MET A 391 -3.00 16.60 18.13
N LYS A 392 -3.14 17.38 19.22
CA LYS A 392 -4.26 17.22 20.17
C LYS A 392 -5.60 17.39 19.48
N ARG A 393 -5.74 18.35 18.57
CA ARG A 393 -6.99 18.61 17.83
C ARG A 393 -7.28 17.56 16.75
N LEU A 394 -6.26 17.06 16.05
CA LEU A 394 -6.42 16.04 15.00
C LEU A 394 -6.70 14.65 15.59
N LEU A 395 -5.99 14.26 16.66
CA LEU A 395 -6.02 12.89 17.19
C LEU A 395 -7.07 12.66 18.29
N ARG A 396 -7.61 13.72 18.90
CA ARG A 396 -8.75 13.56 19.82
C ARG A 396 -9.98 13.16 19.02
N GLN A 397 -10.68 12.15 19.51
CA GLN A 397 -11.96 11.75 18.92
C GLN A 397 -12.94 12.93 19.00
N ARG A 398 -13.46 13.33 17.84
CA ARG A 398 -14.38 14.47 17.73
C ARG A 398 -15.83 13.96 17.70
N PRO A 399 -16.77 14.65 18.37
CA PRO A 399 -18.18 14.45 18.10
C PRO A 399 -18.54 14.99 16.70
N THR A 400 -19.17 14.12 15.89
CA THR A 400 -20.08 14.31 14.75
C THR A 400 -19.79 15.28 13.58
N ASP A 401 -19.02 16.36 13.75
CA ASP A 401 -18.97 17.44 12.72
C ASP A 401 -17.82 17.28 11.69
N MET A 402 -16.87 16.38 11.94
CA MET A 402 -15.60 16.27 11.19
C MET A 402 -15.23 14.81 10.93
N PRO A 403 -14.59 14.48 9.78
CA PRO A 403 -14.18 13.11 9.51
C PRO A 403 -13.17 12.63 10.56
N SER A 404 -13.31 11.37 10.96
CA SER A 404 -12.24 10.70 11.71
C SER A 404 -10.95 10.69 10.88
N LEU A 405 -9.79 10.69 11.53
CA LEU A 405 -8.49 10.77 10.85
C LEU A 405 -7.66 9.53 11.16
N VAL A 406 -6.87 9.08 10.19
CA VAL A 406 -5.80 8.11 10.40
C VAL A 406 -4.46 8.82 10.29
N CYS A 407 -3.60 8.61 11.28
CA CYS A 407 -2.27 9.19 11.32
C CYS A 407 -1.21 8.08 11.32
N TRP A 408 -0.24 8.19 10.42
CA TRP A 408 0.94 7.35 10.39
C TRP A 408 2.16 8.19 10.76
N LEU A 409 2.93 7.73 11.75
CA LEU A 409 4.17 8.35 12.19
C LEU A 409 5.36 7.63 11.56
N GLN A 410 6.28 8.40 10.98
CA GLN A 410 7.44 7.85 10.31
C GLN A 410 8.64 7.83 11.26
N PRO A 411 9.21 6.65 11.58
CA PRO A 411 10.40 6.56 12.41
C PRO A 411 11.63 7.13 11.70
N TYR A 412 12.69 7.36 12.46
CA TYR A 412 14.04 7.58 11.95
C TYR A 412 14.53 6.29 11.27
N PHE A 413 14.53 6.32 9.94
CA PHE A 413 14.78 5.14 9.13
C PHE A 413 16.23 4.68 9.22
N ARG A 414 16.44 3.38 9.51
CA ARG A 414 17.79 2.80 9.62
C ARG A 414 18.62 3.04 8.36
N GLY A 415 18.03 2.88 7.17
CA GLY A 415 18.73 3.06 5.90
C GLY A 415 19.11 4.52 5.58
N THR A 416 18.61 5.50 6.35
CA THR A 416 19.04 6.91 6.26
C THR A 416 20.14 7.26 7.25
N ALA A 417 20.56 6.30 8.09
CA ALA A 417 21.66 6.51 9.02
C ALA A 417 22.97 6.78 8.27
N ARG A 418 23.68 7.85 8.67
CA ARG A 418 24.94 8.26 8.02
C ARG A 418 26.08 7.27 8.26
N THR A 419 26.01 6.50 9.35
CA THR A 419 27.01 5.51 9.74
C THR A 419 26.33 4.24 10.25
N GLN A 420 27.02 3.11 10.14
CA GLN A 420 26.54 1.83 10.67
C GLN A 420 26.24 1.90 12.17
N GLU A 421 27.09 2.58 12.95
CA GLU A 421 26.91 2.78 14.39
C GLU A 421 25.61 3.50 14.73
N ILE A 422 25.24 4.54 13.98
CA ILE A 422 23.96 5.24 14.14
C ILE A 422 22.81 4.28 13.80
N GLY A 423 22.93 3.54 12.70
CA GLY A 423 21.93 2.56 12.29
C GLY A 423 21.68 1.49 13.36
N ASP A 424 22.74 0.98 13.98
CA ASP A 424 22.64 -0.04 15.02
C ASP A 424 22.07 0.53 16.33
N ARG A 425 22.41 1.78 16.68
CA ARG A 425 21.76 2.49 17.80
C ARG A 425 20.27 2.70 17.60
N LEU A 426 19.84 3.03 16.37
CA LEU A 426 18.41 3.14 16.05
C LEU A 426 17.72 1.80 16.25
N VAL A 427 18.30 0.70 15.74
CA VAL A 427 17.72 -0.65 15.95
C VAL A 427 17.49 -0.92 17.43
N VAL A 428 18.51 -0.71 18.28
CA VAL A 428 18.37 -0.91 19.73
C VAL A 428 17.29 0.01 20.33
N LEU A 429 17.29 1.30 19.97
CA LEU A 429 16.33 2.29 20.48
C LEU A 429 14.87 1.87 20.22
N TYR A 430 14.56 1.43 19.00
CA TYR A 430 13.19 1.00 18.67
C TYR A 430 12.89 -0.41 19.21
N GLU A 431 13.84 -1.35 19.19
CA GLU A 431 13.64 -2.69 19.76
C GLU A 431 13.36 -2.64 21.27
N ASP A 432 13.91 -1.67 22.00
CA ASP A 432 13.70 -1.49 23.45
C ASP A 432 12.24 -1.15 23.78
N ILE A 433 11.56 -0.39 22.92
CA ILE A 433 10.13 -0.06 23.07
C ILE A 433 9.20 -0.97 22.25
N GLY A 434 9.75 -1.95 21.51
CA GLY A 434 9.00 -2.91 20.71
C GLY A 434 8.51 -2.38 19.36
N LEU A 435 9.19 -1.38 18.80
CA LEU A 435 8.96 -0.86 17.46
C LEU A 435 10.08 -1.31 16.50
N ASP A 436 9.85 -1.13 15.19
CA ASP A 436 10.84 -1.35 14.12
C ASP A 436 11.14 -0.01 13.42
N PRO A 437 12.42 0.39 13.27
CA PRO A 437 12.79 1.65 12.62
C PRO A 437 12.44 1.73 11.13
N ASN A 438 11.97 0.65 10.51
CA ASN A 438 11.65 0.58 9.08
C ASN A 438 10.16 0.66 8.79
N VAL A 439 9.29 0.41 9.77
CA VAL A 439 7.82 0.38 9.57
C VAL A 439 7.21 1.60 10.26
N ALA A 440 6.36 2.34 9.55
CA ALA A 440 5.65 3.47 10.11
C ALA A 440 4.57 3.00 11.11
N THR A 441 4.37 3.78 12.15
CA THR A 441 3.49 3.45 13.27
C THR A 441 2.15 4.14 13.11
N VAL A 442 1.04 3.41 13.18
CA VAL A 442 -0.30 4.03 13.16
C VAL A 442 -0.66 4.53 14.56
N VAL A 443 -1.23 5.73 14.64
CA VAL A 443 -1.83 6.28 15.86
C VAL A 443 -3.28 5.84 15.94
N LEU A 444 -3.63 5.04 16.94
CA LEU A 444 -4.99 4.55 17.17
C LEU A 444 -5.90 5.60 17.84
N GLY A 445 -5.30 6.53 18.59
CA GLY A 445 -6.02 7.58 19.29
C GLY A 445 -5.14 8.26 20.34
N LEU A 446 -5.68 9.32 20.93
CA LEU A 446 -5.06 10.08 22.00
C LEU A 446 -5.93 10.03 23.26
N GLU A 447 -5.37 9.53 24.35
CA GLU A 447 -6.02 9.53 25.67
C GLU A 447 -5.55 10.73 26.49
N THR A 448 -6.47 11.37 27.21
CA THR A 448 -6.14 12.44 28.17
C THR A 448 -6.30 11.90 29.58
N LEU A 449 -5.22 11.93 30.34
CA LEU A 449 -5.12 11.41 31.70
C LEU A 449 -5.68 12.39 32.74
N GLY A 450 -5.81 11.95 33.99
CA GLY A 450 -6.39 12.73 35.08
C GLY A 450 -5.66 14.05 35.37
N ASP A 451 -4.35 14.12 35.09
CA ASP A 451 -3.51 15.31 35.23
C ASP A 451 -3.53 16.24 33.99
N GLY A 452 -4.25 15.86 32.95
CA GLY A 452 -4.33 16.57 31.66
C GLY A 452 -3.24 16.21 30.66
N GLN A 453 -2.30 15.32 31.00
CA GLN A 453 -1.31 14.81 30.07
C GLN A 453 -1.99 14.00 28.95
N CYS A 454 -1.45 14.09 27.73
CA CYS A 454 -1.98 13.37 26.58
C CYS A 454 -1.03 12.25 26.17
N VAL A 455 -1.54 11.02 26.06
CA VAL A 455 -0.77 9.83 25.69
C VAL A 455 -1.35 9.22 24.42
N ALA A 456 -0.48 8.99 23.43
CA ALA A 456 -0.84 8.40 22.14
C ALA A 456 -0.80 6.87 22.23
N ARG A 457 -1.84 6.24 21.68
CA ARG A 457 -1.88 4.78 21.45
C ARG A 457 -1.33 4.48 20.07
N LEU A 458 -0.29 3.67 20.01
CA LEU A 458 0.50 3.40 18.82
C LEU A 458 0.45 1.92 18.47
N ARG A 459 0.34 1.59 17.18
CA ARG A 459 0.38 0.21 16.72
C ARG A 459 1.26 0.04 15.48
N GLN A 460 1.97 -1.07 15.46
CA GLN A 460 2.90 -1.44 14.41
C GLN A 460 3.10 -2.96 14.41
N THR A 461 3.49 -3.53 13.27
CA THR A 461 4.05 -4.88 13.23
C THR A 461 5.56 -4.82 13.36
N ALA A 462 6.10 -5.42 14.41
CA ALA A 462 7.51 -5.70 14.55
C ALA A 462 7.70 -7.22 14.64
N GLU A 463 8.78 -7.74 14.07
CA GLU A 463 9.14 -9.16 14.21
C GLU A 463 9.43 -9.52 15.67
N LYS A 464 10.11 -8.60 16.38
CA LYS A 464 10.37 -8.69 17.81
C LYS A 464 9.43 -7.75 18.56
N LYS A 465 8.39 -8.31 19.18
CA LYS A 465 7.50 -7.54 20.06
C LYS A 465 8.01 -7.55 21.49
N ARG A 466 7.78 -6.46 22.20
CA ARG A 466 7.96 -6.36 23.65
C ARG A 466 6.60 -6.47 24.34
N SER A 467 6.58 -7.08 25.52
CA SER A 467 5.38 -7.13 26.34
C SER A 467 5.03 -5.74 26.87
N ALA A 468 3.77 -5.55 27.25
CA ALA A 468 3.33 -4.34 27.94
C ALA A 468 4.18 -4.02 29.17
N GLU A 469 4.42 -5.05 29.99
CA GLU A 469 5.24 -4.98 31.20
C GLU A 469 6.64 -4.41 30.92
N TRP A 470 7.27 -4.84 29.81
CA TRP A 470 8.62 -4.40 29.45
C TRP A 470 8.70 -2.91 29.15
N TRP A 471 7.84 -2.41 28.26
CA TRP A 471 7.89 -0.99 27.89
C TRP A 471 7.33 -0.09 29.00
N LEU A 472 6.37 -0.56 29.81
CA LEU A 472 5.91 0.16 31.00
C LEU A 472 7.05 0.36 32.01
N ASP A 473 7.80 -0.70 32.30
CA ASP A 473 8.96 -0.65 33.19
C ASP A 473 10.08 0.25 32.64
N LEU A 474 10.29 0.24 31.32
CA LEU A 474 11.21 1.17 30.66
C LEU A 474 10.82 2.64 30.91
N TRP A 475 9.56 3.00 30.71
CA TRP A 475 9.09 4.37 30.95
C TRP A 475 9.10 4.74 32.44
N ARG A 476 8.82 3.80 33.33
CA ARG A 476 8.94 4.01 34.78
C ARG A 476 10.37 4.33 35.18
N ARG A 477 11.36 3.59 34.66
CA ARG A 477 12.79 3.91 34.85
C ARG A 477 13.18 5.27 34.26
N ALA A 478 12.53 5.68 33.18
CA ALA A 478 12.70 7.00 32.59
C ALA A 478 12.00 8.14 33.37
N GLY A 479 11.34 7.84 34.50
CA GLY A 479 10.71 8.84 35.36
C GLY A 479 9.42 9.43 34.80
N LYS A 480 8.72 8.70 33.92
CA LYS A 480 7.46 9.16 33.31
C LYS A 480 6.29 8.97 34.29
N SER A 481 5.64 10.05 34.70
CA SER A 481 4.54 10.05 35.68
C SER A 481 3.25 9.38 35.20
N TRP A 482 2.99 9.41 33.89
CA TRP A 482 1.78 8.84 33.28
C TRP A 482 1.70 7.31 33.34
N VAL A 483 2.83 6.64 33.60
CA VAL A 483 2.96 5.18 33.43
C VAL A 483 2.05 4.41 34.37
N ASP A 484 1.86 4.90 35.60
CA ASP A 484 1.05 4.17 36.59
C ASP A 484 -0.45 4.22 36.24
N GLU A 485 -0.97 5.36 35.77
CA GLU A 485 -2.36 5.46 35.28
C GLU A 485 -2.58 4.63 34.01
N VAL A 486 -1.62 4.66 33.07
CA VAL A 486 -1.70 3.85 31.84
C VAL A 486 -1.55 2.36 32.13
N SER A 487 -0.76 1.98 33.13
CA SER A 487 -0.62 0.59 33.57
C SER A 487 -1.99 0.01 33.90
N ASP A 488 -2.80 0.71 34.70
CA ASP A 488 -4.15 0.28 35.06
C ASP A 488 -5.06 0.13 33.82
N LEU A 489 -4.99 1.08 32.88
CA LEU A 489 -5.74 1.02 31.62
C LEU A 489 -5.34 -0.16 30.75
N VAL A 490 -4.04 -0.43 30.61
CA VAL A 490 -3.51 -1.54 29.81
C VAL A 490 -3.91 -2.88 30.41
N PHE A 491 -3.81 -3.03 31.74
CA PHE A 491 -4.25 -4.25 32.41
C PHE A 491 -5.76 -4.45 32.32
N ALA A 492 -6.57 -3.40 32.34
CA ALA A 492 -8.02 -3.52 32.12
C ALA A 492 -8.40 -3.98 30.69
N MET A 493 -7.50 -3.82 29.72
CA MET A 493 -7.74 -4.14 28.30
C MET A 493 -7.30 -5.57 27.89
N GLU A 494 -6.66 -6.34 28.78
CA GLU A 494 -6.11 -7.72 28.64
C GLU A 494 -5.85 -8.21 27.20
N GLU A 495 -6.88 -8.70 26.49
CA GLU A 495 -6.76 -9.32 25.16
C GLU A 495 -6.66 -8.31 23.99
N THR A 496 -7.14 -7.08 24.17
CA THR A 496 -7.19 -6.05 23.10
C THR A 496 -5.95 -5.15 23.04
N ALA A 497 -5.14 -5.14 24.12
CA ALA A 497 -3.94 -4.33 24.23
C ALA A 497 -2.69 -4.96 23.58
N GLY A 498 -2.74 -6.24 23.20
CA GLY A 498 -1.62 -6.95 22.58
C GLY A 498 -1.08 -6.23 21.34
N GLY A 499 0.15 -5.71 21.44
CA GLY A 499 0.81 -4.98 20.35
C GLY A 499 0.50 -3.48 20.26
N THR A 500 -0.17 -2.89 21.27
CA THR A 500 -0.37 -1.43 21.38
C THR A 500 0.65 -0.82 22.35
N LEU A 501 1.52 0.06 21.84
CA LEU A 501 2.45 0.85 22.62
C LEU A 501 1.80 2.17 23.03
N TRP A 502 2.08 2.64 24.24
CA TRP A 502 1.66 3.97 24.70
C TRP A 502 2.88 4.87 24.83
N MET A 503 2.75 6.11 24.38
CA MET A 503 3.82 7.11 24.42
C MET A 503 3.23 8.50 24.66
N ALA A 504 3.82 9.29 25.56
CA ALA A 504 3.38 10.67 25.74
C ALA A 504 3.48 11.44 24.43
N LEU A 505 2.51 12.33 24.17
CA LEU A 505 2.49 13.13 22.95
C LEU A 505 3.79 13.93 22.78
N GLU A 506 4.34 14.39 23.89
CA GLU A 506 5.58 15.18 23.97
C GLU A 506 6.83 14.37 23.59
N ASP A 507 6.78 13.04 23.71
CA ASP A 507 7.91 12.16 23.38
C ASP A 507 7.90 11.73 21.90
N LEU A 508 6.80 11.90 21.16
CA LEU A 508 6.72 11.47 19.75
C LEU A 508 7.87 12.02 18.89
N PRO A 509 8.24 13.32 18.95
CA PRO A 509 9.33 13.83 18.11
C PRO A 509 10.71 13.25 18.42
N LEU A 510 10.89 12.54 19.55
CA LEU A 510 12.14 11.84 19.87
C LEU A 510 12.29 10.52 19.10
N TYR A 511 11.16 9.93 18.68
CA TYR A 511 11.10 8.64 17.99
C TYR A 511 10.59 8.75 16.56
N PHE A 512 10.08 9.90 16.13
CA PHE A 512 9.50 10.05 14.81
C PHE A 512 9.98 11.36 14.17
N GLN A 513 10.24 11.30 12.86
CA GLN A 513 10.73 12.44 12.07
C GLN A 513 9.63 13.15 11.29
N GLY A 514 8.39 12.67 11.39
CA GLY A 514 7.27 13.15 10.60
C GLY A 514 6.15 12.12 10.55
N GLY A 515 5.31 12.26 9.53
CA GLY A 515 4.19 11.37 9.29
C GLY A 515 3.24 11.93 8.25
N CYS A 516 2.10 11.28 8.08
CA CYS A 516 0.99 11.81 7.31
C CYS A 516 -0.35 11.54 7.99
N VAL A 517 -1.36 12.33 7.63
CA VAL A 517 -2.73 12.22 8.13
C VAL A 517 -3.68 12.14 6.95
N ALA A 518 -4.67 11.24 7.03
CA ALA A 518 -5.70 11.09 6.01
C ALA A 518 -7.10 11.06 6.65
N PRO A 519 -8.04 11.90 6.18
CA PRO A 519 -9.45 11.83 6.55
C PRO A 519 -10.11 10.51 6.11
N LEU A 520 -10.90 9.93 7.02
CA LEU A 520 -11.76 8.78 6.77
C LEU A 520 -13.03 9.23 6.05
N THR A 521 -13.07 9.07 4.72
CA THR A 521 -14.14 9.57 3.82
C THR A 521 -14.86 8.47 3.01
N SER A 522 -14.67 7.20 3.35
CA SER A 522 -15.28 6.05 2.66
C SER A 522 -16.81 6.03 2.68
N ASP A 523 -17.40 6.71 3.65
CA ASP A 523 -18.83 6.89 3.86
C ASP A 523 -19.30 8.26 3.38
N TRP A 524 -18.46 8.99 2.66
CA TRP A 524 -18.82 10.25 2.02
C TRP A 524 -19.22 10.00 0.57
N GLY A 525 -20.17 10.79 0.09
CA GLY A 525 -20.45 10.89 -1.34
C GLY A 525 -19.22 11.42 -2.05
N THR A 526 -18.77 10.78 -3.11
CA THR A 526 -17.58 11.20 -3.86
C THR A 526 -17.92 11.40 -5.33
N VAL A 527 -17.43 12.48 -5.92
CA VAL A 527 -17.43 12.73 -7.38
C VAL A 527 -16.01 13.05 -7.82
N LYS A 528 -15.54 12.40 -8.88
CA LYS A 528 -14.22 12.60 -9.48
C LYS A 528 -14.38 12.91 -10.96
N VAL A 529 -13.77 13.99 -11.42
CA VAL A 529 -13.79 14.42 -12.82
C VAL A 529 -12.38 14.74 -13.26
N GLN A 530 -12.02 14.30 -14.46
CA GLN A 530 -10.71 14.59 -15.05
C GLN A 530 -10.77 15.85 -15.90
N GLY A 531 -9.69 16.62 -15.86
CA GLY A 531 -9.48 17.78 -16.70
C GLY A 531 -8.00 17.98 -17.01
N GLU A 532 -7.76 18.99 -17.83
CA GLU A 532 -6.44 19.52 -18.13
C GLU A 532 -6.40 21.04 -18.02
N PHE A 533 -5.21 21.58 -17.82
CA PHE A 533 -4.94 22.99 -18.01
C PHE A 533 -4.61 23.26 -19.48
N THR A 534 -5.15 24.32 -20.05
CA THR A 534 -4.70 24.86 -21.34
C THR A 534 -4.51 26.35 -21.20
N GLN A 535 -3.29 26.84 -21.46
CA GLN A 535 -2.90 28.22 -21.21
C GLN A 535 -3.21 28.64 -19.76
N ARG A 536 -2.97 27.74 -18.80
CA ARG A 536 -3.24 27.92 -17.36
C ARG A 536 -4.72 28.10 -16.99
N GLN A 537 -5.64 27.84 -17.91
CA GLN A 537 -7.07 27.80 -17.64
C GLN A 537 -7.49 26.35 -17.41
N PRO A 538 -8.20 26.02 -16.31
CA PRO A 538 -8.75 24.70 -16.11
C PRO A 538 -9.87 24.44 -17.11
N SER A 539 -9.85 23.28 -17.75
CA SER A 539 -10.94 22.81 -18.62
C SER A 539 -12.26 22.57 -17.88
N VAL A 540 -12.22 22.21 -16.59
CA VAL A 540 -13.41 21.93 -15.77
C VAL A 540 -13.33 22.57 -14.38
N VAL A 541 -14.48 23.05 -13.90
CA VAL A 541 -14.73 23.58 -12.55
C VAL A 541 -15.97 22.87 -12.00
N LEU A 542 -16.05 22.66 -10.69
CA LEU A 542 -17.26 22.08 -10.08
C LEU A 542 -18.14 23.18 -9.50
N GLU A 543 -19.43 23.15 -9.79
CA GLU A 543 -20.45 23.91 -9.05
C GLU A 543 -21.13 22.97 -8.06
N VAL A 544 -21.13 23.31 -6.78
CA VAL A 544 -21.69 22.50 -5.70
C VAL A 544 -22.84 23.25 -5.05
N THR A 545 -24.04 22.68 -5.09
CA THR A 545 -25.23 23.19 -4.40
C THR A 545 -25.62 22.21 -3.31
N VAL A 546 -25.92 22.70 -2.12
CA VAL A 546 -26.35 21.88 -0.97
C VAL A 546 -27.67 22.39 -0.42
N THR A 547 -28.52 21.50 0.09
CA THR A 547 -29.82 21.85 0.69
C THR A 547 -29.81 21.81 2.22
N ALA A 548 -28.77 21.24 2.83
CA ALA A 548 -28.50 21.24 4.26
C ALA A 548 -27.01 21.52 4.53
N PRO A 549 -26.63 21.97 5.75
CA PRO A 549 -25.22 22.09 6.14
C PRO A 549 -24.46 20.80 5.81
N THR A 550 -23.39 20.91 5.03
CA THR A 550 -22.70 19.76 4.45
C THR A 550 -21.21 19.92 4.64
N CYS A 551 -20.56 18.92 5.24
CA CYS A 551 -19.12 18.87 5.34
C CYS A 551 -18.55 18.47 3.98
N PHE A 552 -17.58 19.25 3.49
CA PHE A 552 -17.09 19.18 2.12
C PHE A 552 -15.57 19.18 2.07
N LEU A 553 -15.01 18.32 1.23
CA LEU A 553 -13.59 18.29 0.86
C LEU A 553 -13.47 18.36 -0.66
N ALA A 554 -12.66 19.30 -1.13
CA ALA A 554 -12.26 19.40 -2.53
C ALA A 554 -10.76 19.13 -2.65
N SER A 555 -10.37 18.21 -3.53
CA SER A 555 -8.98 17.91 -3.83
C SER A 555 -8.70 18.04 -5.32
N VAL A 556 -7.52 18.56 -5.66
CA VAL A 556 -7.00 18.60 -7.04
C VAL A 556 -5.73 17.77 -7.07
N THR A 557 -5.73 16.68 -7.84
CA THR A 557 -4.61 15.73 -7.93
C THR A 557 -4.01 15.74 -9.33
N GLN A 558 -2.70 15.91 -9.47
CA GLN A 558 -1.99 15.82 -10.76
C GLN A 558 -2.00 14.37 -11.29
N ARG A 559 -2.28 14.17 -12.58
CA ARG A 559 -2.35 12.82 -13.17
C ARG A 559 -0.98 12.19 -13.37
N ASP A 560 -0.88 10.91 -13.03
CA ASP A 560 0.33 10.08 -13.24
C ASP A 560 0.46 9.59 -14.69
N PHE A 561 -0.67 9.43 -15.39
CA PHE A 561 -0.76 8.86 -16.72
C PHE A 561 -1.63 9.73 -17.64
N ASP A 562 -1.24 9.83 -18.90
CA ASP A 562 -2.05 10.45 -19.95
C ASP A 562 -3.26 9.56 -20.30
N ASP A 563 -4.07 10.01 -21.26
CA ASP A 563 -5.28 9.32 -21.67
C ASP A 563 -4.99 7.97 -22.37
N ALA A 564 -3.76 7.79 -22.88
CA ALA A 564 -3.29 6.54 -23.46
C ALA A 564 -2.73 5.56 -22.40
N GLY A 565 -2.77 5.94 -21.11
CA GLY A 565 -2.21 5.15 -20.02
C GLY A 565 -0.68 5.14 -20.02
N LEU A 566 -0.04 6.00 -20.80
CA LEU A 566 1.40 6.21 -20.75
C LEU A 566 1.72 7.14 -19.58
N PRO A 567 2.86 6.96 -18.90
CA PRO A 567 3.27 7.88 -17.86
C PRO A 567 3.36 9.30 -18.44
N THR A 568 2.72 10.29 -17.82
CA THR A 568 2.84 11.70 -18.27
C THR A 568 4.31 12.11 -18.26
N GLN A 569 4.71 13.13 -19.04
CA GLN A 569 6.14 13.51 -19.24
C GLN A 569 6.95 13.68 -17.93
N ALA A 570 6.31 13.86 -16.78
CA ALA A 570 6.91 13.88 -15.45
C ALA A 570 7.46 12.51 -14.96
N VAL A 571 7.08 11.38 -15.54
CA VAL A 571 7.35 10.02 -15.02
C VAL A 571 8.43 9.28 -15.82
N LYS A 572 9.44 9.99 -16.34
CA LYS A 572 10.67 9.32 -16.79
C LYS A 572 11.56 9.03 -15.58
N VAL A 573 11.38 7.83 -15.02
CA VAL A 573 12.25 7.25 -14.00
C VAL A 573 13.62 6.99 -14.63
N GLY A 574 14.62 7.76 -14.20
CA GLY A 574 16.00 7.59 -14.66
C GLY A 574 16.88 8.75 -14.23
N SER A 575 17.47 8.66 -13.04
CA SER A 575 18.86 9.07 -12.75
C SER A 575 19.07 9.24 -11.24
N THR A 576 20.11 8.57 -10.77
CA THR A 576 20.68 8.58 -9.42
C THR A 576 21.21 9.96 -9.02
N SER A 577 20.64 10.54 -7.98
CA SER A 577 21.33 11.15 -6.83
C SER A 577 20.33 11.97 -6.04
N ILE A 578 20.58 12.09 -4.73
CA ILE A 578 19.82 12.87 -3.76
C ILE A 578 19.37 14.21 -4.36
N GLY A 579 18.06 14.38 -4.52
CA GLY A 579 17.42 15.62 -5.02
C GLY A 579 17.01 15.59 -6.49
N ALA A 580 15.98 14.82 -6.84
CA ALA A 580 15.29 14.95 -8.13
C ALA A 580 13.81 15.31 -7.90
N SER A 581 13.56 16.60 -7.63
CA SER A 581 12.30 17.24 -7.97
C SER A 581 12.13 17.13 -9.49
N GLN A 582 11.54 16.02 -9.96
CA GLN A 582 10.77 16.00 -11.20
C GLN A 582 9.62 16.97 -10.94
N THR A 583 9.76 18.22 -11.40
CA THR A 583 9.03 19.39 -10.89
C THR A 583 7.52 19.21 -11.07
N LEU A 584 6.84 18.78 -10.00
CA LEU A 584 5.38 18.84 -9.90
C LEU A 584 4.93 20.27 -10.21
N ALA A 585 3.79 20.44 -10.87
CA ALA A 585 3.23 21.78 -11.01
C ALA A 585 2.82 22.31 -9.63
N GLY A 586 3.04 23.60 -9.38
CA GLY A 586 2.50 24.27 -8.21
C GLY A 586 0.99 24.39 -8.36
N LEU A 587 0.22 23.69 -7.54
CA LEU A 587 -1.24 23.69 -7.59
C LEU A 587 -1.85 24.39 -6.38
N SER A 588 -3.07 24.91 -6.56
CA SER A 588 -3.96 25.37 -5.51
C SER A 588 -5.38 24.90 -5.79
N CYS A 589 -6.12 24.51 -4.75
CA CYS A 589 -7.55 24.20 -4.84
C CYS A 589 -8.34 25.39 -4.32
N LEU A 590 -9.15 26.00 -5.19
CA LEU A 590 -9.86 27.24 -4.88
C LEU A 590 -11.35 27.01 -4.64
N LEU A 591 -11.88 27.44 -3.50
CA LEU A 591 -13.32 27.40 -3.17
C LEU A 591 -13.90 28.82 -3.14
N TYR A 592 -14.96 29.05 -3.91
CA TYR A 592 -15.69 30.31 -3.95
C TYR A 592 -17.14 30.10 -3.50
N SER A 593 -17.69 31.05 -2.76
CA SER A 593 -19.13 31.16 -2.49
C SER A 593 -19.77 32.23 -3.36
N LYS A 594 -21.08 32.13 -3.59
CA LYS A 594 -21.80 33.17 -4.32
C LYS A 594 -21.99 34.41 -3.44
N GLY A 595 -21.23 35.46 -3.72
CA GLY A 595 -21.34 36.74 -3.02
C GLY A 595 -22.46 37.62 -3.60
N SER A 596 -23.31 38.18 -2.74
CA SER A 596 -24.13 39.34 -3.07
C SER A 596 -23.27 40.61 -3.01
N GLY A 597 -22.87 41.12 -4.18
CA GLY A 597 -22.17 42.42 -4.33
C GLY A 597 -20.65 42.36 -4.10
N GLY A 598 -19.88 42.34 -5.19
CA GLY A 598 -18.45 42.72 -5.25
C GLY A 598 -17.41 41.96 -4.42
N SER A 599 -17.81 41.15 -3.44
CA SER A 599 -16.92 40.41 -2.54
C SER A 599 -17.21 38.91 -2.67
N THR A 600 -16.57 38.26 -3.64
CA THR A 600 -16.48 36.81 -3.67
C THR A 600 -15.51 36.38 -2.57
N HIS A 601 -16.03 35.82 -1.48
CA HIS A 601 -15.19 35.25 -0.43
C HIS A 601 -14.56 33.96 -0.95
N PHE A 602 -13.24 33.96 -0.96
CA PHE A 602 -12.40 32.85 -1.38
C PHE A 602 -11.83 32.11 -0.16
N CYS A 603 -11.79 30.78 -0.23
CA CYS A 603 -11.05 29.92 0.68
C CYS A 603 -10.21 28.93 -0.13
N GLY A 604 -8.92 28.84 0.16
CA GLY A 604 -7.98 27.98 -0.56
C GLY A 604 -7.42 26.83 0.27
N SER A 605 -6.83 25.85 -0.40
CA SER A 605 -5.92 24.89 0.25
C SER A 605 -4.84 25.65 1.02
N SER A 606 -4.64 25.29 2.29
CA SER A 606 -3.61 25.93 3.12
C SER A 606 -2.31 25.15 3.04
N GLY A 607 -1.19 25.87 2.97
CA GLY A 607 0.14 25.27 3.08
C GLY A 607 0.68 25.25 4.51
N ASP A 608 0.18 26.10 5.40
CA ASP A 608 0.81 26.34 6.70
C ASP A 608 0.26 25.42 7.81
N THR A 609 -0.66 24.52 7.46
CA THR A 609 -1.34 23.59 8.38
C THR A 609 -1.83 22.35 7.63
N PRO A 610 -1.63 21.13 8.18
CA PRO A 610 -2.16 19.90 7.62
C PRO A 610 -3.61 19.62 8.04
N ASP A 611 -4.28 20.55 8.75
CA ASP A 611 -5.73 20.47 8.91
C ASP A 611 -6.40 21.05 7.67
N VAL A 612 -6.94 20.17 6.83
CA VAL A 612 -7.58 20.53 5.56
C VAL A 612 -8.76 21.52 5.71
N PHE A 613 -9.32 21.70 6.91
CA PHE A 613 -10.40 22.66 7.18
C PHE A 613 -9.90 24.03 7.64
N GLU A 614 -8.61 24.18 7.92
CA GLU A 614 -7.96 25.48 8.14
C GLU A 614 -7.49 26.06 6.81
N VAL A 615 -8.44 26.62 6.06
CA VAL A 615 -8.25 27.17 4.71
C VAL A 615 -7.54 28.53 4.69
N ALA A 616 -6.76 28.77 3.62
CA ALA A 616 -6.07 30.04 3.41
C ALA A 616 -6.99 31.11 2.80
N GLN A 617 -6.75 32.37 3.17
CA GLN A 617 -7.46 33.54 2.60
C GLN A 617 -6.85 34.04 1.28
N TYR A 618 -5.67 33.52 0.92
CA TYR A 618 -4.96 33.81 -0.33
C TYR A 618 -4.56 32.49 -0.99
N PRO A 619 -4.45 32.44 -2.34
CA PRO A 619 -4.00 31.22 -3.02
C PRO A 619 -2.61 30.82 -2.54
N HIS A 620 -2.54 29.67 -1.87
CA HIS A 620 -1.28 29.01 -1.56
C HIS A 620 -1.01 27.96 -2.64
N PHE A 621 0.23 27.91 -3.13
CA PHE A 621 0.64 26.94 -4.16
C PHE A 621 1.59 25.92 -3.56
N ALA A 622 1.15 24.67 -3.55
CA ALA A 622 1.98 23.55 -3.14
C ALA A 622 2.53 22.84 -4.38
N TYR A 623 3.82 22.50 -4.37
CA TYR A 623 4.48 21.71 -5.41
C TYR A 623 4.35 20.23 -5.07
N GLU A 624 3.10 19.81 -4.86
CA GLU A 624 2.74 18.48 -4.39
C GLU A 624 1.80 17.79 -5.38
N ARG A 625 1.66 16.47 -5.23
CA ARG A 625 0.81 15.65 -6.10
C ARG A 625 -0.66 16.06 -5.99
N GLU A 626 -1.06 16.53 -4.81
CA GLU A 626 -2.43 16.83 -4.46
C GLU A 626 -2.50 18.05 -3.55
N VAL A 627 -3.56 18.84 -3.70
CA VAL A 627 -3.91 19.93 -2.79
C VAL A 627 -5.37 19.83 -2.41
N THR A 628 -5.67 20.06 -1.13
CA THR A 628 -7.02 19.86 -0.58
C THR A 628 -7.50 21.09 0.18
N ALA A 629 -8.79 21.40 0.04
CA ALA A 629 -9.49 22.41 0.81
C ALA A 629 -10.80 21.84 1.38
N GLY A 630 -10.98 21.99 2.68
CA GLY A 630 -12.18 21.60 3.41
C GLY A 630 -13.02 22.79 3.84
N HIS A 631 -14.35 22.63 3.79
CA HIS A 631 -15.28 23.67 4.26
C HIS A 631 -16.61 23.06 4.72
N LEU A 632 -17.29 23.76 5.63
CA LEU A 632 -18.67 23.46 5.97
C LEU A 632 -19.58 24.33 5.09
N LEU A 633 -20.24 23.73 4.09
CA LEU A 633 -21.09 24.44 3.15
C LEU A 633 -22.43 24.79 3.79
N ASP A 634 -22.77 26.08 3.81
CA ASP A 634 -24.07 26.62 4.20
C ASP A 634 -24.97 26.76 2.96
N PRO A 635 -26.15 26.09 2.92
CA PRO A 635 -27.11 26.22 1.82
C PRO A 635 -27.45 27.66 1.42
N ARG A 636 -27.37 28.62 2.35
CA ARG A 636 -27.72 30.03 2.11
C ARG A 636 -26.66 30.80 1.33
N GLN A 637 -25.42 30.31 1.31
CA GLN A 637 -24.28 30.97 0.67
C GLN A 637 -23.88 30.31 -0.66
N GLY A 638 -24.60 29.25 -1.05
CA GLY A 638 -24.41 28.57 -2.31
C GLY A 638 -25.01 29.31 -3.52
N PRO A 639 -24.75 28.82 -4.74
CA PRO A 639 -23.84 27.74 -5.08
C PRO A 639 -22.38 28.05 -4.75
N TYR A 640 -21.61 27.00 -4.52
CA TYR A 640 -20.17 27.05 -4.32
C TYR A 640 -19.45 26.61 -5.60
N TYR A 641 -18.25 27.13 -5.84
CA TYR A 641 -17.44 26.74 -6.99
C TYR A 641 -16.07 26.24 -6.54
N VAL A 642 -15.65 25.09 -7.07
CA VAL A 642 -14.31 24.51 -6.88
C VAL A 642 -13.52 24.63 -8.16
N ALA A 643 -12.50 25.46 -8.15
CA ALA A 643 -11.66 25.74 -9.31
C ALA A 643 -10.20 25.32 -9.06
N PRO A 644 -9.64 24.44 -9.89
CA PRO A 644 -8.21 24.17 -9.91
C PRO A 644 -7.43 25.40 -10.37
N PHE A 645 -6.26 25.62 -9.77
CA PHE A 645 -5.40 26.73 -10.15
C PHE A 645 -3.93 26.31 -10.20
N VAL A 646 -3.25 26.70 -11.27
CA VAL A 646 -1.84 26.35 -11.52
C VAL A 646 -0.96 27.58 -11.41
N HIS A 647 0.19 27.44 -10.76
CA HIS A 647 1.14 28.52 -10.55
C HIS A 647 1.69 29.06 -11.88
N SER A 648 1.95 30.36 -11.95
CA SER A 648 2.33 31.05 -13.18
C SER A 648 3.64 30.56 -13.82
N ILE A 649 4.53 29.96 -13.03
CA ILE A 649 5.81 29.40 -13.51
C ILE A 649 5.72 27.92 -13.89
N SER A 650 4.62 27.25 -13.57
CA SER A 650 4.43 25.83 -13.85
C SER A 650 3.90 25.62 -15.27
N SER A 651 4.24 24.46 -15.85
CA SER A 651 3.63 24.01 -17.10
C SER A 651 2.18 23.58 -16.86
N ASP A 652 1.38 23.61 -17.92
CA ASP A 652 0.06 23.00 -17.90
C ASP A 652 0.19 21.49 -17.63
N VAL A 653 -0.69 20.99 -16.76
CA VAL A 653 -0.74 19.59 -16.36
C VAL A 653 -2.17 19.08 -16.41
N ALA A 654 -2.32 17.78 -16.56
CA ALA A 654 -3.62 17.15 -16.42
C ALA A 654 -3.89 16.85 -14.93
N TYR A 655 -5.16 16.96 -14.53
CA TYR A 655 -5.58 16.81 -13.14
C TYR A 655 -6.88 16.02 -13.00
N THR A 656 -7.16 15.59 -11.77
CA THR A 656 -8.46 15.08 -11.34
C THR A 656 -8.98 15.98 -10.22
N ILE A 657 -10.20 16.51 -10.35
CA ILE A 657 -10.90 17.19 -9.24
C ILE A 657 -11.75 16.15 -8.52
N THR A 658 -11.58 16.05 -7.21
CA THR A 658 -12.39 15.21 -6.33
C THR A 658 -13.23 16.10 -5.42
N ALA A 659 -14.54 15.90 -5.41
CA ALA A 659 -15.46 16.46 -4.43
C ALA A 659 -15.95 15.33 -3.52
N GLN A 660 -15.73 15.45 -2.22
CA GLN A 660 -16.24 14.54 -1.20
C GLN A 660 -17.18 15.29 -0.26
N LEU A 661 -18.33 14.71 0.05
CA LEU A 661 -19.37 15.36 0.84
C LEU A 661 -20.16 14.41 1.74
N ILE A 662 -20.52 14.91 2.91
CA ILE A 662 -21.44 14.25 3.85
C ILE A 662 -22.31 15.30 4.53
N GLY A 663 -23.61 15.04 4.68
CA GLY A 663 -24.50 15.95 5.39
C GLY A 663 -24.11 16.03 6.86
N ALA A 664 -24.06 17.23 7.45
CA ALA A 664 -23.88 17.38 8.88
C ALA A 664 -25.19 16.97 9.58
N GLU A 665 -25.14 16.01 10.50
CA GLU A 665 -26.32 15.58 11.26
C GLU A 665 -26.85 16.77 12.06
N SER A 666 -28.04 17.28 11.71
CA SER A 666 -28.69 18.30 12.52
C SER A 666 -29.16 17.67 13.83
N VAL A 667 -28.60 18.08 14.96
CA VAL A 667 -29.24 17.86 16.27
C VAL A 667 -30.58 18.60 16.25
N SER A 668 -31.67 17.87 16.01
CA SER A 668 -33.02 18.40 16.22
C SER A 668 -34.02 17.27 16.40
N SER A 669 -34.56 17.25 17.62
CA SER A 669 -35.77 16.56 18.06
C SER A 669 -36.83 16.31 16.99
N ALA A 670 -37.32 15.07 16.98
CA ALA A 670 -38.68 14.64 16.66
C ALA A 670 -39.55 15.65 15.89
N THR A 671 -39.63 15.48 14.57
CA THR A 671 -40.91 15.62 13.85
C THR A 671 -40.79 14.89 12.51
N SER A 672 -41.29 13.65 12.49
CA SER A 672 -41.56 12.90 11.27
C SER A 672 -42.69 13.60 10.51
N LEU A 673 -42.37 14.20 9.36
CA LEU A 673 -43.35 14.49 8.32
C LEU A 673 -42.74 14.09 6.96
N VAL A 674 -43.50 13.23 6.28
CA VAL A 674 -43.28 12.67 4.95
C VAL A 674 -42.70 13.73 3.99
N ALA A 675 -41.43 13.58 3.61
CA ALA A 675 -40.78 14.45 2.64
C ALA A 675 -40.52 13.69 1.33
N ARG A 676 -40.97 14.28 0.22
CA ARG A 676 -40.63 13.92 -1.16
C ARG A 676 -39.10 13.83 -1.31
N GLU A 677 -38.64 12.97 -2.22
CA GLU A 677 -37.25 12.87 -2.67
C GLU A 677 -36.67 14.27 -2.95
N SER A 678 -35.93 14.83 -1.98
CA SER A 678 -35.23 16.10 -2.11
C SER A 678 -33.74 15.81 -2.14
N SER A 679 -33.06 16.20 -3.21
CA SER A 679 -31.59 16.14 -3.31
C SER A 679 -30.93 16.87 -2.15
N THR A 680 -29.94 16.25 -1.51
CA THR A 680 -29.13 16.87 -0.44
C THR A 680 -28.00 17.71 -0.99
N ALA A 681 -27.41 17.26 -2.09
CA ALA A 681 -26.36 17.99 -2.80
C ALA A 681 -26.38 17.67 -4.30
N THR A 682 -25.99 18.65 -5.10
CA THR A 682 -25.79 18.54 -6.55
C THR A 682 -24.40 19.05 -6.89
N VAL A 683 -23.64 18.26 -7.64
CA VAL A 683 -22.33 18.65 -8.20
C VAL A 683 -22.47 18.75 -9.71
N ARG A 684 -22.40 19.97 -10.27
CA ARG A 684 -22.41 20.22 -11.72
C ARG A 684 -21.02 20.43 -12.27
N PHE A 685 -20.81 20.02 -13.51
CA PHE A 685 -19.55 20.19 -14.22
C PHE A 685 -19.64 21.44 -15.10
N MET A 686 -18.81 22.43 -14.78
CA MET A 686 -18.79 23.74 -15.44
C MET A 686 -17.56 23.85 -16.34
N THR A 687 -17.74 24.46 -17.52
CA THR A 687 -16.67 24.74 -18.48
C THR A 687 -16.66 26.22 -18.85
N ALA A 688 -15.51 26.71 -19.33
CA ALA A 688 -15.42 28.07 -19.86
C ALA A 688 -16.22 28.20 -21.16
N LYS A 689 -16.95 29.30 -21.33
CA LYS A 689 -17.55 29.67 -22.62
C LYS A 689 -16.45 29.88 -23.66
N PRO A 690 -16.68 29.53 -24.93
CA PRO A 690 -15.68 29.70 -25.99
C PRO A 690 -15.11 31.12 -26.03
N GLY A 691 -13.78 31.24 -25.96
CA GLY A 691 -13.07 32.53 -26.04
C GLY A 691 -13.09 33.37 -24.76
N THR A 692 -13.58 32.83 -23.64
CA THR A 692 -13.60 33.55 -22.35
C THR A 692 -12.56 32.98 -21.38
N ALA A 693 -12.02 33.83 -20.51
CA ALA A 693 -11.17 33.39 -19.39
C ALA A 693 -12.04 33.14 -18.14
N LEU A 694 -11.69 32.11 -17.37
CA LEU A 694 -12.37 31.78 -16.11
C LEU A 694 -11.94 32.69 -14.96
N PHE A 695 -10.70 33.18 -15.01
CA PHE A 695 -10.14 34.05 -13.99
C PHE A 695 -9.88 35.45 -14.56
N GLN A 696 -10.27 36.47 -13.79
CA GLN A 696 -10.00 37.87 -14.15
C GLN A 696 -8.49 38.18 -14.19
N ASN A 697 -7.74 37.62 -13.24
CA ASN A 697 -6.30 37.78 -13.13
C ASN A 697 -5.68 36.49 -12.60
N LEU A 698 -4.53 36.08 -13.14
CA LEU A 698 -3.80 34.90 -12.70
C LEU A 698 -2.95 35.14 -11.44
N THR A 699 -2.77 36.38 -10.99
CA THR A 699 -2.07 36.69 -9.72
C THR A 699 -3.03 36.84 -8.53
N GLN A 700 -4.30 37.18 -8.81
CA GLN A 700 -5.40 37.20 -7.85
C GLN A 700 -6.61 36.56 -8.54
N PRO A 701 -6.78 35.24 -8.42
CA PRO A 701 -7.81 34.50 -9.14
C PRO A 701 -9.19 34.89 -8.58
N ILE A 702 -9.88 35.75 -9.31
CA ILE A 702 -11.31 36.00 -9.13
C ILE A 702 -12.03 35.21 -10.22
N LEU A 703 -12.88 34.27 -9.80
CA LEU A 703 -13.65 33.43 -10.70
C LEU A 703 -14.78 34.24 -11.35
N LEU A 704 -14.87 34.21 -12.68
CA LEU A 704 -15.87 34.92 -13.46
C LEU A 704 -17.07 34.01 -13.75
N GLU A 705 -18.10 34.05 -12.88
CA GLU A 705 -19.34 33.26 -13.05
C GLU A 705 -19.99 33.47 -14.44
N SER A 706 -19.94 34.70 -14.98
CA SER A 706 -20.47 35.00 -16.31
C SER A 706 -19.76 34.28 -17.47
N SER A 707 -18.52 33.87 -17.25
CA SER A 707 -17.69 33.15 -18.24
C SER A 707 -17.92 31.64 -18.22
N MET A 708 -18.67 31.11 -17.24
CA MET A 708 -18.93 29.68 -17.12
C MET A 708 -20.28 29.28 -17.71
N GLU A 709 -20.36 28.05 -18.19
CA GLU A 709 -21.61 27.37 -18.53
C GLU A 709 -21.55 25.90 -18.10
N VAL A 710 -22.71 25.29 -17.88
CA VAL A 710 -22.78 23.84 -17.65
C VAL A 710 -22.23 23.14 -18.88
N SER A 711 -21.39 22.13 -18.69
CA SER A 711 -20.76 21.43 -19.80
C SER A 711 -21.81 20.94 -20.80
N ALA A 712 -21.67 21.34 -22.07
CA ALA A 712 -22.54 20.91 -23.15
C ALA A 712 -22.34 19.43 -23.51
N THR A 713 -21.19 18.86 -23.12
CA THR A 713 -20.79 17.48 -23.36
C THR A 713 -20.82 16.68 -22.07
N ALA A 714 -21.32 15.45 -22.11
CA ALA A 714 -21.20 14.54 -20.99
C ALA A 714 -19.71 14.31 -20.66
N MET A 715 -19.32 14.63 -19.42
CA MET A 715 -17.96 14.39 -18.93
C MET A 715 -17.84 12.96 -18.40
N HIS A 716 -16.67 12.37 -18.56
CA HIS A 716 -16.34 11.11 -17.91
C HIS A 716 -16.07 11.37 -16.42
N TYR A 717 -16.87 10.76 -15.55
CA TYR A 717 -16.76 10.93 -14.10
C TYR A 717 -16.86 9.60 -13.37
N GLN A 718 -16.24 9.56 -12.19
CA GLN A 718 -16.42 8.50 -11.22
C GLN A 718 -17.22 9.02 -10.04
N SER A 719 -18.04 8.16 -9.47
CA SER A 719 -18.78 8.53 -8.28
C SER A 719 -18.99 7.36 -7.35
N HIS A 720 -19.18 7.68 -6.07
CA HIS A 720 -19.48 6.73 -5.02
C HIS A 720 -20.58 7.29 -4.13
N SER A 721 -21.60 6.47 -3.86
CA SER A 721 -22.63 6.77 -2.88
C SER A 721 -22.34 6.02 -1.58
N PRO A 722 -22.46 6.67 -0.41
CA PRO A 722 -22.44 5.95 0.84
C PRO A 722 -23.70 5.11 1.02
N ARG A 723 -23.61 4.10 1.91
CA ARG A 723 -24.65 3.07 2.15
C ARG A 723 -26.05 3.62 2.51
N GLN A 724 -26.22 4.92 2.71
CA GLN A 724 -27.49 5.58 3.08
C GLN A 724 -28.04 6.57 2.03
N LEU A 725 -27.33 6.81 0.92
CA LEU A 725 -27.77 7.73 -0.15
C LEU A 725 -28.04 6.95 -1.45
N ARG A 726 -29.14 7.28 -2.14
CA ARG A 726 -29.30 6.90 -3.56
C ARG A 726 -28.67 8.00 -4.41
N MET A 727 -27.96 7.58 -5.45
CA MET A 727 -27.44 8.47 -6.48
C MET A 727 -28.35 8.43 -7.70
N HIS A 728 -28.78 9.60 -8.16
CA HIS A 728 -29.26 9.75 -9.52
C HIS A 728 -28.09 10.24 -10.36
N CYS A 729 -27.48 9.32 -11.12
CA CYS A 729 -26.50 9.69 -12.13
C CYS A 729 -27.23 10.47 -13.23
N GLY A 730 -27.04 11.80 -13.27
CA GLY A 730 -27.53 12.66 -14.34
C GLY A 730 -26.83 12.38 -15.67
N SER A 731 -27.19 13.13 -16.72
CA SER A 731 -26.77 13.00 -18.12
C SER A 731 -25.28 13.25 -18.42
N GLY A 732 -24.38 13.00 -17.46
CA GLY A 732 -22.93 13.24 -17.58
C GLY A 732 -22.52 14.70 -17.34
N VAL A 733 -23.45 15.56 -16.94
CA VAL A 733 -23.21 17.01 -16.71
C VAL A 733 -23.36 17.41 -15.23
N ALA A 734 -23.98 16.54 -14.43
CA ALA A 734 -24.18 16.73 -13.01
C ALA A 734 -24.36 15.38 -12.28
N VAL A 735 -24.09 15.38 -10.98
CA VAL A 735 -24.31 14.27 -10.06
C VAL A 735 -25.17 14.75 -8.90
N ASP A 736 -26.31 14.08 -8.69
CA ASP A 736 -27.24 14.38 -7.60
C ASP A 736 -27.16 13.32 -6.50
N PHE A 737 -26.96 13.78 -5.27
CA PHE A 737 -27.01 12.99 -4.06
C PHE A 737 -28.39 13.14 -3.42
N VAL A 738 -29.11 12.03 -3.20
CA VAL A 738 -30.49 12.02 -2.66
C VAL A 738 -30.61 11.11 -1.43
N LEU A 739 -31.29 11.59 -0.39
CA LEU A 739 -31.62 10.80 0.81
C LEU A 739 -32.58 9.66 0.45
N SER A 740 -32.21 8.43 0.80
CA SER A 740 -33.07 7.27 0.55
C SER A 740 -34.11 7.09 1.67
N GLY A 741 -35.39 7.05 1.30
CA GLY A 741 -36.41 6.33 2.08
C GLY A 741 -36.22 4.82 1.86
N CYS A 742 -36.47 4.00 2.88
CA CYS A 742 -36.34 2.55 2.80
C CYS A 742 -37.19 1.98 1.64
N ASP A 743 -36.63 0.97 0.97
CA ASP A 743 -37.19 0.14 -0.11
C ASP A 743 -37.07 0.66 -1.56
N VAL A 744 -36.71 -0.27 -2.47
CA VAL A 744 -36.56 -0.23 -3.96
C VAL A 744 -35.12 -0.52 -4.48
N PRO A 745 -34.93 -1.33 -5.56
CA PRO A 745 -33.68 -2.04 -5.90
C PRO A 745 -32.58 -1.16 -6.54
N PRO A 746 -31.34 -1.67 -6.73
CA PRO A 746 -30.18 -0.87 -7.17
C PRO A 746 -30.27 -0.42 -8.65
N PRO A 747 -29.70 0.75 -9.01
CA PRO A 747 -29.74 1.26 -10.38
C PRO A 747 -28.60 0.72 -11.27
N ILE A 748 -28.91 0.72 -12.56
CA ILE A 748 -28.17 0.18 -13.70
C ILE A 748 -26.97 1.08 -14.07
N THR A 749 -25.81 0.47 -14.30
CA THR A 749 -24.65 1.09 -14.94
C THR A 749 -25.05 1.64 -16.30
N ALA A 750 -24.82 2.94 -16.54
CA ALA A 750 -24.93 3.50 -17.88
C ALA A 750 -23.88 2.82 -18.77
N ALA A 751 -24.34 1.88 -19.60
CA ALA A 751 -23.56 1.33 -20.68
C ALA A 751 -23.33 2.44 -21.71
N GLY A 752 -22.09 2.87 -21.86
CA GLY A 752 -21.59 3.56 -23.02
C GLY A 752 -20.50 2.71 -23.66
N THR A 753 -20.84 2.10 -24.79
CA THR A 753 -19.95 1.71 -25.91
C THR A 753 -18.81 2.74 -26.09
N GLU A 754 -17.52 2.41 -26.22
CA GLU A 754 -16.82 1.28 -26.86
C GLU A 754 -15.56 0.86 -26.08
#